data_AF-A0A0G0AHS6-F1
#
_entry.id   AF-A0A0G0AHS6-F1
#
_cell.length_a   1.000
_cell.length_b   1.000
_cell.length_c   1.000
_cell.angle_alpha   90.00
_cell.angle_beta   90.00
_cell.angle_gamma   90.00
#
_symmetry.space_group_name_H-M   'P 1'
#
loop_
_entity.id
_entity.type
_entity.pdbx_description
1 polymer ?
#
loop_
_entity_poly.entity_id
_entity_poly.type
_entity_poly.pdbx_seq_one_letter_code
_entity_poly.pdbx_strand_id
1 'polypeptide(L)'
;MSSTEMENINFDPKNKAKIENVGTQEGGNFIDDVIFEEQQKKSGEKEYKSSSPSRKIIILAKSSPVPEPGYPYKVRVVEDTNPEDPMSGKLFVEIIPITENSIEETESSVSYLGVGLEKAKNGNGQFIPRREQYQDFINDKEVALPLQRDIAVAFVSGEPLLVDGGTSLGKTTTVKKMAAELGWEIHYANLNGATDVEDLMGRYIPNPHKNKPEDPEYIFADGKVTSGLRQEEGKTKIIILDEFNASAPNILIRLHEVLDSLERGGDVVLSEDASEAVAVNKEKTKIIALMNPPGKGYFGREPLDPAQLRRWVYKKLPTELPEGTFSFSTDALFGIGAGTQNITPDMFLRARGEGLTTEQLQDIQGLPEVLEKFKEFHKAAKELLKNRKIAEDQPQPFTYDDRMEPRRVRDFILRFYNGDINETMQQALRYYYANKLESDADRKKLGELIRLVEYKPKPGESKRKSLETAGISPEKAGLIKDIEKLKAEVEASGKLSKPERRTSPDTLLKKMELAKEMLGKDYMGPEKIEKTFGIKVALEDIPDMPYSPDDLEKAKENGEMLVLGVDKDSEGKFLTISHMLEMIPELIDPATGEKIKVLYGQDKSGAAKLESSCWYKDEPFYTGINKDGTPIPNTHPRLKWRLTTKAPLPESVTTSYGGKAEGSTNYIEQTKILREYLISLGSLTEDEAKECSDKVLEEINEIMKSDWQEAARRLSELTVNKNHRRLPPEVLYDILLSIKGNNERILEKTYDWTAALSSYGELVDLGSADRDGVDVNNDYPGLRYDYLGVVSLR
;
A
#
# COMPACT_ATOMS: atom_id res chain seq x y z
N MET A 1 18.41 12.81 -69.05
CA MET A 1 17.79 11.66 -69.75
C MET A 1 16.79 11.12 -68.75
N SER A 2 15.51 11.46 -68.95
CA SER A 2 14.45 10.57 -69.47
C SER A 2 14.04 9.51 -68.42
N SER A 3 12.80 9.43 -67.91
CA SER A 3 11.48 9.43 -68.59
C SER A 3 11.32 8.22 -69.56
N THR A 4 10.18 7.53 -69.65
CA THR A 4 8.92 7.57 -68.85
C THR A 4 8.38 6.11 -68.75
N GLU A 5 7.11 5.66 -68.63
CA GLU A 5 5.71 6.16 -68.67
C GLU A 5 4.95 5.54 -67.44
N MET A 6 3.75 5.92 -66.97
CA MET A 6 2.36 5.94 -67.53
C MET A 6 1.81 4.54 -67.92
N GLU A 7 0.50 4.22 -67.93
CA GLU A 7 -0.80 4.91 -67.69
C GLU A 7 -1.83 3.79 -67.27
N ASN A 8 -3.05 3.90 -66.73
CA ASN A 8 -4.12 4.90 -66.46
C ASN A 8 -4.67 4.65 -65.01
N ILE A 9 -5.48 5.47 -64.29
CA ILE A 9 -6.48 6.55 -64.55
C ILE A 9 -7.93 6.08 -64.87
N ASN A 10 -8.87 6.29 -63.93
CA ASN A 10 -10.13 6.99 -64.22
C ASN A 10 -10.94 7.42 -62.97
N PHE A 11 -11.12 8.75 -62.84
CA PHE A 11 -12.32 9.55 -62.50
C PHE A 11 -13.29 9.10 -61.35
N ASP A 12 -13.56 9.89 -60.29
CA ASP A 12 -14.22 11.23 -60.19
C ASP A 12 -15.78 11.13 -60.32
N PRO A 13 -16.66 11.91 -59.62
CA PRO A 13 -16.42 13.16 -58.87
C PRO A 13 -17.07 13.34 -57.47
N LYS A 14 -16.50 14.27 -56.66
CA LYS A 14 -17.24 15.40 -56.03
C LYS A 14 -16.38 16.42 -55.24
N ASN A 15 -16.33 17.66 -55.77
CA ASN A 15 -16.17 18.95 -55.08
C ASN A 15 -14.94 19.27 -54.17
N LYS A 16 -14.11 20.21 -54.65
CA LYS A 16 -13.84 21.58 -54.11
C LYS A 16 -13.56 21.75 -52.59
N ALA A 17 -12.61 22.60 -52.17
CA ALA A 17 -12.13 23.84 -52.80
C ALA A 17 -10.64 24.18 -52.54
N LYS A 18 -10.12 25.19 -53.25
CA LYS A 18 -8.84 25.88 -52.96
C LYS A 18 -8.94 26.72 -51.67
N ILE A 19 -7.80 26.96 -51.02
CA ILE A 19 -7.49 28.23 -50.33
C ILE A 19 -6.11 28.72 -50.82
N GLU A 20 -5.99 30.02 -51.09
CA GLU A 20 -4.71 30.67 -51.40
C GLU A 20 -4.35 31.69 -50.30
N ASN A 21 -3.32 31.35 -49.53
CA ASN A 21 -2.17 32.20 -49.19
C ASN A 21 -2.30 33.39 -48.18
N VAL A 22 -1.17 33.66 -47.52
CA VAL A 22 -0.80 34.86 -46.71
C VAL A 22 -1.52 35.13 -45.37
N GLY A 23 -1.08 34.43 -44.32
CA GLY A 23 -0.27 35.07 -43.27
C GLY A 23 -0.94 35.76 -42.07
N THR A 24 -1.03 35.02 -40.96
CA THR A 24 -1.01 35.54 -39.57
C THR A 24 -0.12 34.67 -38.68
N GLN A 25 0.31 35.20 -37.53
CA GLN A 25 1.28 34.55 -36.62
C GLN A 25 0.66 33.35 -35.88
N GLU A 26 1.45 32.30 -35.63
CA GLU A 26 1.00 31.05 -34.98
C GLU A 26 0.79 31.18 -33.46
N GLY A 27 -0.19 31.98 -33.06
CA GLY A 27 -0.71 32.04 -31.68
C GLY A 27 -1.69 30.91 -31.39
N GLY A 28 -1.19 29.69 -31.19
CA GLY A 28 -2.03 28.56 -30.77
C GLY A 28 -2.61 28.77 -29.37
N ASN A 29 -3.93 28.84 -29.22
CA ASN A 29 -4.60 28.87 -27.92
C ASN A 29 -4.51 27.49 -27.26
N PHE A 30 -3.46 27.31 -26.46
CA PHE A 30 -3.27 26.13 -25.60
C PHE A 30 -3.79 26.42 -24.18
N ILE A 31 -4.25 25.36 -23.51
CA ILE A 31 -4.66 25.40 -22.10
C ILE A 31 -3.96 24.23 -21.41
N ASP A 32 -3.29 24.51 -20.29
CA ASP A 32 -2.61 23.52 -19.46
C ASP A 32 -3.51 23.10 -18.28
N ASP A 33 -3.14 22.01 -17.60
CA ASP A 33 -3.82 21.45 -16.42
C ASP A 33 -5.33 21.14 -16.58
N VAL A 34 -5.80 20.89 -17.80
CA VAL A 34 -7.21 20.57 -18.06
C VAL A 34 -7.51 19.13 -17.64
N ILE A 35 -8.00 18.97 -16.41
CA ILE A 35 -8.54 17.70 -15.91
C ILE A 35 -9.93 17.47 -16.50
N PHE A 36 -10.18 16.27 -17.04
CA PHE A 36 -11.47 15.87 -17.60
C PHE A 36 -12.25 14.90 -16.70
N GLU A 37 -13.58 15.03 -16.73
CA GLU A 37 -14.56 14.11 -16.17
C GLU A 37 -15.50 13.57 -17.26
N GLU A 38 -15.81 12.27 -17.19
CA GLU A 38 -16.82 11.65 -18.03
C GLU A 38 -18.24 12.04 -17.57
N GLN A 39 -19.05 12.54 -18.51
CA GLN A 39 -20.47 12.79 -18.33
C GLN A 39 -21.29 12.03 -19.38
N GLN A 40 -22.33 11.33 -18.93
CA GLN A 40 -23.22 10.59 -19.81
C GLN A 40 -24.33 11.51 -20.36
N LYS A 41 -24.47 11.62 -21.68
CA LYS A 41 -25.56 12.38 -22.31
C LYS A 41 -26.89 11.61 -22.19
N LYS A 42 -28.00 12.36 -22.29
CA LYS A 42 -29.36 11.79 -22.42
C LYS A 42 -29.55 10.89 -23.67
N SER A 43 -28.60 10.90 -24.61
CA SER A 43 -28.53 10.02 -25.78
C SER A 43 -27.68 8.76 -25.57
N GLY A 44 -27.11 8.54 -24.39
CA GLY A 44 -26.17 7.45 -24.11
C GLY A 44 -24.72 7.72 -24.52
N GLU A 45 -24.45 8.74 -25.36
CA GLU A 45 -23.08 9.13 -25.70
C GLU A 45 -22.30 9.63 -24.46
N LYS A 46 -21.04 9.19 -24.33
CA LYS A 46 -20.07 9.78 -23.39
C LYS A 46 -19.61 11.16 -23.89
N GLU A 47 -19.43 12.10 -22.98
CA GLU A 47 -18.83 13.42 -23.24
C GLU A 47 -17.91 13.81 -22.09
N TYR A 48 -16.66 14.14 -22.40
CA TYR A 48 -15.67 14.55 -21.41
C TYR A 48 -15.65 16.08 -21.28
N LYS A 49 -15.77 16.60 -20.05
CA LYS A 49 -15.72 18.04 -19.74
C LYS A 49 -14.70 18.35 -18.68
N SER A 50 -14.19 19.59 -18.64
CA SER A 50 -13.27 19.97 -17.55
C SER A 50 -13.96 20.03 -16.19
N SER A 51 -13.29 19.50 -15.16
CA SER A 51 -13.73 19.54 -13.75
C SER A 51 -13.62 20.93 -13.11
N SER A 52 -12.87 21.87 -13.71
CA SER A 52 -12.50 23.13 -13.07
C SER A 52 -12.82 24.35 -13.96
N PRO A 53 -14.11 24.68 -14.17
CA PRO A 53 -14.54 25.81 -14.98
C PRO A 53 -14.28 27.16 -14.29
N SER A 54 -13.05 27.65 -14.37
CA SER A 54 -12.69 29.05 -14.04
C SER A 54 -13.05 30.05 -15.15
N ARG A 55 -13.42 29.54 -16.34
CA ARG A 55 -13.89 30.25 -17.54
C ARG A 55 -14.90 29.36 -18.29
N LYS A 56 -15.08 29.59 -19.60
CA LYS A 56 -15.91 28.80 -20.54
C LYS A 56 -15.86 27.28 -20.29
N ILE A 57 -16.95 26.60 -20.61
CA ILE A 57 -17.05 25.15 -20.47
C ILE A 57 -16.15 24.47 -21.51
N ILE A 58 -15.03 23.91 -21.06
CA ILE A 58 -14.14 23.09 -21.89
C ILE A 58 -14.74 21.70 -22.08
N ILE A 59 -14.82 21.26 -23.33
CA ILE A 59 -15.35 19.96 -23.75
C ILE A 59 -14.33 19.30 -24.69
N LEU A 60 -14.10 18.00 -24.51
CA LEU A 60 -13.23 17.23 -25.39
C LEU A 60 -13.85 17.08 -26.80
N ALA A 61 -13.07 17.35 -27.84
CA ALA A 61 -13.46 17.10 -29.22
C ALA A 61 -13.56 15.58 -29.51
N LYS A 62 -14.49 15.15 -30.37
CA LYS A 62 -14.66 13.73 -30.74
C LYS A 62 -13.46 13.12 -31.49
N SER A 63 -12.51 13.94 -31.93
CA SER A 63 -11.23 13.55 -32.56
C SER A 63 -10.10 13.26 -31.56
N SER A 64 -10.25 13.65 -30.29
CA SER A 64 -9.21 13.54 -29.26
C SER A 64 -9.14 12.11 -28.68
N PRO A 65 -7.95 11.64 -28.22
CA PRO A 65 -7.87 10.45 -27.38
C PRO A 65 -8.69 10.62 -26.08
N VAL A 66 -9.11 9.49 -25.51
CA VAL A 66 -9.91 9.45 -24.27
C VAL A 66 -9.02 9.78 -23.05
N PRO A 67 -9.41 10.75 -22.20
CA PRO A 67 -8.66 11.11 -20.99
C PRO A 67 -8.86 10.12 -19.84
N GLU A 68 -7.82 9.99 -19.01
CA GLU A 68 -7.85 9.24 -17.76
C GLU A 68 -8.48 10.10 -16.64
N PRO A 69 -9.40 9.55 -15.81
CA PRO A 69 -10.15 10.35 -14.83
C PRO A 69 -9.28 11.03 -13.78
N GLY A 70 -9.38 12.36 -13.67
CA GLY A 70 -8.63 13.15 -12.69
C GLY A 70 -7.20 13.54 -13.12
N TYR A 71 -6.77 13.14 -14.32
CA TYR A 71 -5.45 13.45 -14.86
C TYR A 71 -5.44 14.83 -15.55
N PRO A 72 -4.43 15.70 -15.32
CA PRO A 72 -4.31 17.00 -15.98
C PRO A 72 -3.74 16.90 -17.40
N TYR A 73 -4.38 17.53 -18.39
CA TYR A 73 -3.92 17.53 -19.78
C TYR A 73 -3.58 18.92 -20.32
N LYS A 74 -2.53 18.99 -21.13
CA LYS A 74 -2.33 20.10 -22.08
C LYS A 74 -3.21 19.87 -23.31
N VAL A 75 -4.03 20.86 -23.63
CA VAL A 75 -5.00 20.79 -24.72
C VAL A 75 -4.88 21.98 -25.67
N ARG A 76 -5.21 21.76 -26.94
CA ARG A 76 -5.33 22.77 -27.99
C ARG A 76 -6.80 23.14 -28.17
N VAL A 77 -7.14 24.44 -28.17
CA VAL A 77 -8.48 24.89 -28.57
C VAL A 77 -8.65 24.70 -30.08
N VAL A 78 -9.72 24.01 -30.45
CA VAL A 78 -10.10 23.69 -31.85
C VAL A 78 -11.31 24.52 -32.28
N GLU A 79 -12.25 24.77 -31.37
CA GLU A 79 -13.42 25.62 -31.60
C GLU A 79 -13.75 26.42 -30.33
N ASP A 80 -14.15 27.68 -30.49
CA ASP A 80 -14.74 28.52 -29.43
C ASP A 80 -16.13 28.96 -29.89
N THR A 81 -17.17 28.57 -29.14
CA THR A 81 -18.57 28.82 -29.54
C THR A 81 -19.07 30.22 -29.20
N ASN A 82 -18.26 31.08 -28.57
CA ASN A 82 -18.58 32.50 -28.38
C ASN A 82 -17.30 33.36 -28.22
N PRO A 83 -16.51 33.61 -29.28
CA PRO A 83 -15.19 34.24 -29.17
C PRO A 83 -15.18 35.66 -28.56
N GLU A 84 -16.31 36.38 -28.57
CA GLU A 84 -16.39 37.78 -28.12
C GLU A 84 -16.53 37.95 -26.60
N ASP A 85 -16.98 36.92 -25.87
CA ASP A 85 -17.11 36.92 -24.41
C ASP A 85 -16.19 35.85 -23.79
N PRO A 86 -15.20 36.20 -22.95
CA PRO A 86 -14.28 35.23 -22.36
C PRO A 86 -14.91 34.34 -21.26
N MET A 87 -16.14 34.63 -20.82
CA MET A 87 -16.81 33.96 -19.70
C MET A 87 -18.01 33.07 -20.10
N SER A 88 -18.58 33.24 -21.30
CA SER A 88 -19.70 32.41 -21.79
C SER A 88 -19.37 31.62 -23.06
N GLY A 89 -20.17 30.59 -23.34
CA GLY A 89 -19.91 29.63 -24.42
C GLY A 89 -19.07 28.43 -24.00
N LYS A 90 -18.57 27.70 -25.00
CA LYS A 90 -17.82 26.44 -24.86
C LYS A 90 -16.51 26.53 -25.63
N LEU A 91 -15.51 25.78 -25.17
CA LEU A 91 -14.29 25.50 -25.92
C LEU A 91 -14.26 24.01 -26.24
N PHE A 92 -14.24 23.65 -27.52
CA PHE A 92 -13.90 22.28 -27.92
C PHE A 92 -12.39 22.17 -28.09
N VAL A 93 -11.81 21.16 -27.46
CA VAL A 93 -10.35 21.02 -27.34
C VAL A 93 -9.89 19.60 -27.67
N GLU A 94 -8.68 19.50 -28.21
CA GLU A 94 -7.96 18.23 -28.40
C GLU A 94 -6.83 18.13 -27.37
N ILE A 95 -6.71 16.99 -26.71
CA ILE A 95 -5.51 16.62 -25.96
C ILE A 95 -4.36 16.51 -26.96
N ILE A 96 -3.19 17.05 -26.61
CA ILE A 96 -1.99 16.90 -27.40
C ILE A 96 -1.32 15.58 -26.96
N PRO A 97 -1.36 14.50 -27.76
CA PRO A 97 -0.55 13.33 -27.46
C PRO A 97 0.93 13.69 -27.62
N ILE A 98 1.76 13.21 -26.70
CA ILE A 98 3.21 13.39 -26.80
C ILE A 98 3.76 12.48 -27.89
N THR A 99 4.57 13.05 -28.78
CA THR A 99 5.34 12.33 -29.81
C THR A 99 6.84 12.24 -29.46
N GLU A 100 7.20 12.63 -28.24
CA GLU A 100 8.54 12.39 -27.65
C GLU A 100 8.59 10.95 -27.13
N ASN A 101 9.75 10.31 -27.19
CA ASN A 101 9.87 8.92 -26.77
C ASN A 101 9.99 8.84 -25.24
N SER A 102 9.40 7.81 -24.62
CA SER A 102 9.52 7.59 -23.17
C SER A 102 10.94 7.24 -22.73
N ILE A 103 11.74 6.71 -23.65
CA ILE A 103 13.17 6.47 -23.54
C ILE A 103 13.84 7.02 -24.80
N GLU A 104 14.88 7.85 -24.65
CA GLU A 104 15.67 8.38 -25.77
C GLU A 104 17.14 7.99 -25.63
N GLU A 105 17.65 7.21 -26.57
CA GLU A 105 19.04 6.75 -26.60
C GLU A 105 19.86 7.53 -27.64
N THR A 106 21.01 8.06 -27.22
CA THR A 106 22.01 8.68 -28.10
C THR A 106 23.30 7.85 -28.09
N GLU A 107 24.34 8.20 -28.84
CA GLU A 107 25.64 7.51 -28.74
C GLU A 107 26.26 7.62 -27.34
N SER A 108 26.04 8.73 -26.61
CA SER A 108 26.70 9.05 -25.34
C SER A 108 25.81 9.01 -24.10
N SER A 109 24.49 8.90 -24.26
CA SER A 109 23.53 8.95 -23.14
C SER A 109 22.28 8.10 -23.37
N VAL A 110 21.52 7.87 -22.29
CA VAL A 110 20.14 7.38 -22.33
C VAL A 110 19.28 8.26 -21.42
N SER A 111 18.15 8.73 -21.92
CA SER A 111 17.17 9.55 -21.20
C SER A 111 15.96 8.71 -20.85
N TYR A 112 15.55 8.69 -19.59
CA TYR A 112 14.37 7.97 -19.11
C TYR A 112 13.32 8.99 -18.63
N LEU A 113 12.24 9.16 -19.37
CA LEU A 113 11.25 10.23 -19.17
C LEU A 113 11.92 11.61 -18.92
N GLY A 114 12.85 11.99 -19.80
CA GLY A 114 13.58 13.27 -19.74
C GLY A 114 14.83 13.28 -18.86
N VAL A 115 15.03 12.27 -18.00
CA VAL A 115 16.19 12.21 -17.10
C VAL A 115 17.37 11.50 -17.78
N GLY A 116 18.29 12.31 -18.31
CA GLY A 116 19.50 11.84 -18.98
C GLY A 116 20.56 11.26 -18.04
N LEU A 117 21.10 10.10 -18.40
CA LEU A 117 22.28 9.47 -17.82
C LEU A 117 23.37 9.23 -18.87
N GLU A 118 24.63 9.51 -18.52
CA GLU A 118 25.78 9.26 -19.39
C GLU A 118 26.12 7.77 -19.49
N LYS A 119 26.44 7.31 -20.71
CA LYS A 119 26.98 5.98 -20.95
C LYS A 119 28.44 5.87 -20.53
N ALA A 120 28.86 4.67 -20.13
CA ALA A 120 30.28 4.36 -20.00
C ALA A 120 30.96 4.39 -21.39
N LYS A 121 32.21 4.87 -21.44
CA LYS A 121 32.98 4.98 -22.70
C LYS A 121 33.28 3.60 -23.33
N ASN A 122 33.31 2.54 -22.52
CA ASN A 122 33.54 1.16 -22.93
C ASN A 122 32.37 0.30 -22.44
N GLY A 123 31.45 -0.08 -23.34
CA GLY A 123 30.30 -0.94 -23.00
C GLY A 123 30.60 -2.43 -22.80
N ASN A 124 31.88 -2.83 -22.69
CA ASN A 124 32.32 -4.22 -22.58
C ASN A 124 33.10 -4.44 -21.27
N GLY A 125 32.60 -5.33 -20.41
CA GLY A 125 33.20 -5.69 -19.13
C GLY A 125 32.51 -6.91 -18.51
N GLN A 126 33.19 -7.62 -17.60
CA GLN A 126 32.66 -8.86 -17.00
C GLN A 126 31.39 -8.62 -16.17
N PHE A 127 31.24 -7.41 -15.60
CA PHE A 127 30.11 -7.03 -14.75
C PHE A 127 29.05 -6.21 -15.48
N ILE A 128 29.19 -5.95 -16.79
CA ILE A 128 28.18 -5.23 -17.59
C ILE A 128 27.15 -6.26 -18.11
N PRO A 129 25.85 -6.09 -17.82
CA PRO A 129 24.83 -7.01 -18.33
C PRO A 129 24.67 -6.91 -19.86
N ARG A 130 24.31 -8.02 -20.49
CA ARG A 130 24.17 -8.10 -21.95
C ARG A 130 22.80 -7.59 -22.39
N ARG A 131 22.77 -6.65 -23.35
CA ARG A 131 21.50 -6.06 -23.87
C ARG A 131 20.56 -7.11 -24.44
N GLU A 132 21.09 -8.19 -25.00
CA GLU A 132 20.32 -9.30 -25.58
C GLU A 132 19.44 -10.01 -24.54
N GLN A 133 19.75 -9.89 -23.24
CA GLN A 133 18.96 -10.47 -22.14
C GLN A 133 17.68 -9.68 -21.81
N TYR A 134 17.48 -8.51 -22.44
CA TYR A 134 16.40 -7.58 -22.13
C TYR A 134 15.62 -7.11 -23.37
N GLN A 135 15.71 -7.85 -24.49
CA GLN A 135 14.98 -7.51 -25.73
C GLN A 135 13.45 -7.57 -25.53
N ASP A 136 12.98 -8.54 -24.74
CA ASP A 136 11.56 -8.71 -24.40
C ASP A 136 11.12 -7.84 -23.20
N PHE A 137 11.95 -6.87 -22.76
CA PHE A 137 11.61 -6.00 -21.62
C PHE A 137 10.56 -4.96 -22.02
N ILE A 138 9.33 -5.13 -21.53
CA ILE A 138 8.24 -4.18 -21.74
C ILE A 138 8.42 -2.94 -20.85
N ASN A 139 8.36 -1.75 -21.46
CA ASN A 139 8.48 -0.47 -20.75
C ASN A 139 7.07 0.13 -20.58
N ASP A 140 6.34 -0.32 -19.55
CA ASP A 140 4.99 0.16 -19.22
C ASP A 140 4.99 1.49 -18.44
N LYS A 141 3.89 2.25 -18.52
CA LYS A 141 3.69 3.58 -17.90
C LYS A 141 3.42 3.57 -16.39
N GLU A 142 3.06 2.44 -15.80
CA GLU A 142 2.54 2.32 -14.42
C GLU A 142 3.65 1.91 -13.44
N VAL A 143 4.53 1.00 -13.86
CA VAL A 143 5.61 0.41 -13.06
C VAL A 143 6.98 0.69 -13.69
N ALA A 144 7.25 0.19 -14.91
CA ALA A 144 8.61 0.19 -15.46
C ALA A 144 9.15 1.59 -15.80
N LEU A 145 8.44 2.41 -16.56
CA LEU A 145 8.90 3.75 -16.94
C LEU A 145 9.02 4.70 -15.73
N PRO A 146 8.05 4.76 -14.79
CA PRO A 146 8.22 5.53 -13.56
C PRO A 146 9.41 5.05 -12.71
N LEU A 147 9.64 3.73 -12.63
CA LEU A 147 10.78 3.17 -11.91
C LEU A 147 12.11 3.53 -12.59
N GLN A 148 12.21 3.43 -13.92
CA GLN A 148 13.42 3.81 -14.66
C GLN A 148 13.75 5.29 -14.48
N ARG A 149 12.76 6.18 -14.60
CA ARG A 149 12.93 7.61 -14.31
C ARG A 149 13.36 7.84 -12.86
N ASP A 150 12.71 7.21 -11.90
CA ASP A 150 12.98 7.45 -10.48
C ASP A 150 14.34 6.89 -10.03
N ILE A 151 14.82 5.81 -10.65
CA ILE A 151 16.21 5.33 -10.58
C ILE A 151 17.15 6.37 -11.21
N ALA A 152 16.84 6.88 -12.39
CA ALA A 152 17.67 7.87 -13.08
C ALA A 152 17.82 9.15 -12.26
N VAL A 153 16.78 9.65 -11.59
CA VAL A 153 16.86 10.81 -10.68
C VAL A 153 17.84 10.56 -9.54
N ALA A 154 17.71 9.42 -8.83
CA ALA A 154 18.62 9.07 -7.75
C ALA A 154 20.07 8.96 -8.24
N PHE A 155 20.27 8.30 -9.39
CA PHE A 155 21.60 8.09 -9.97
C PHE A 155 22.23 9.38 -10.51
N VAL A 156 21.44 10.32 -11.04
CA VAL A 156 21.88 11.70 -11.35
C VAL A 156 22.31 12.39 -10.06
N SER A 157 21.44 12.47 -9.05
CA SER A 157 21.69 13.15 -7.76
C SER A 157 22.88 12.56 -6.98
N GLY A 158 23.21 11.29 -7.22
CA GLY A 158 24.18 10.53 -6.43
C GLY A 158 23.61 10.10 -5.08
N GLU A 159 22.31 9.87 -5.03
CA GLU A 159 21.59 9.41 -3.84
C GLU A 159 21.38 7.90 -3.85
N PRO A 160 21.42 7.23 -2.69
CA PRO A 160 21.07 5.83 -2.58
C PRO A 160 19.54 5.66 -2.60
N LEU A 161 19.04 4.76 -3.44
CA LEU A 161 17.60 4.49 -3.63
C LEU A 161 17.19 3.15 -2.99
N LEU A 162 16.06 3.11 -2.28
CA LEU A 162 15.43 1.92 -1.75
C LEU A 162 14.08 1.71 -2.42
N VAL A 163 13.91 0.58 -3.12
CA VAL A 163 12.67 0.23 -3.83
C VAL A 163 11.97 -0.93 -3.12
N ASP A 164 10.77 -0.66 -2.62
CA ASP A 164 9.92 -1.59 -1.89
C ASP A 164 8.63 -1.82 -2.67
N GLY A 165 8.31 -3.09 -2.94
CA GLY A 165 7.07 -3.51 -3.60
C GLY A 165 7.06 -5.00 -3.87
N GLY A 166 6.02 -5.49 -4.55
CA GLY A 166 5.79 -6.92 -4.79
C GLY A 166 6.89 -7.71 -5.49
N THR A 167 6.82 -9.04 -5.34
CA THR A 167 7.51 -10.00 -6.23
C THR A 167 7.03 -9.81 -7.68
N SER A 168 7.85 -10.24 -8.65
CA SER A 168 7.57 -10.19 -10.09
C SER A 168 7.37 -8.80 -10.73
N LEU A 169 7.37 -7.70 -9.98
CA LEU A 169 7.33 -6.31 -10.50
C LEU A 169 8.60 -5.85 -11.26
N GLY A 170 9.41 -6.78 -11.77
CA GLY A 170 10.61 -6.47 -12.55
C GLY A 170 11.73 -5.71 -11.81
N LYS A 171 11.59 -5.39 -10.51
CA LYS A 171 12.51 -4.52 -9.72
C LYS A 171 13.99 -4.67 -10.12
N THR A 172 14.55 -5.85 -9.91
CA THR A 172 15.96 -6.17 -10.19
C THR A 172 16.29 -6.22 -11.69
N THR A 173 15.33 -6.64 -12.51
CA THR A 173 15.46 -6.68 -13.98
C THR A 173 15.57 -5.28 -14.56
N THR A 174 14.76 -4.32 -14.08
CA THR A 174 14.78 -2.92 -14.52
C THR A 174 16.15 -2.27 -14.31
N VAL A 175 16.76 -2.45 -13.14
CA VAL A 175 18.13 -1.95 -12.87
C VAL A 175 19.15 -2.59 -13.81
N LYS A 176 19.06 -3.90 -14.04
CA LYS A 176 19.97 -4.65 -14.92
C LYS A 176 19.83 -4.26 -16.39
N LYS A 177 18.61 -4.00 -16.85
CA LYS A 177 18.26 -3.48 -18.18
C LYS A 177 18.85 -2.07 -18.38
N MET A 178 18.64 -1.15 -17.45
CA MET A 178 19.24 0.20 -17.50
C MET A 178 20.78 0.15 -17.52
N ALA A 179 21.39 -0.77 -16.77
CA ALA A 179 22.86 -0.93 -16.77
C ALA A 179 23.39 -1.45 -18.12
N ALA A 180 22.67 -2.36 -18.80
CA ALA A 180 23.01 -2.81 -20.15
C ALA A 180 22.87 -1.69 -21.19
N GLU A 181 21.87 -0.81 -21.02
CA GLU A 181 21.68 0.38 -21.86
C GLU A 181 22.78 1.42 -21.63
N LEU A 182 23.21 1.62 -20.38
CA LEU A 182 24.24 2.59 -20.00
C LEU A 182 25.68 2.07 -20.12
N GLY A 183 25.89 0.75 -20.27
CA GLY A 183 27.21 0.13 -20.19
C GLY A 183 27.83 0.21 -18.78
N TRP A 184 27.02 0.24 -17.73
CA TRP A 184 27.49 0.35 -16.34
C TRP A 184 27.68 -1.04 -15.72
N GLU A 185 28.66 -1.19 -14.84
CA GLU A 185 28.95 -2.46 -14.16
C GLU A 185 27.99 -2.70 -12.98
N ILE A 186 27.55 -3.94 -12.80
CA ILE A 186 26.70 -4.36 -11.67
C ILE A 186 27.46 -5.23 -10.68
N HIS A 187 27.45 -4.77 -9.44
CA HIS A 187 27.96 -5.47 -8.27
C HIS A 187 26.77 -5.91 -7.42
N TYR A 188 26.31 -7.14 -7.66
CA TYR A 188 25.07 -7.68 -7.09
C TYR A 188 25.35 -8.49 -5.81
N ALA A 189 24.65 -8.13 -4.73
CA ALA A 189 24.48 -8.94 -3.52
C ALA A 189 22.99 -9.25 -3.33
N ASN A 190 22.69 -10.45 -2.83
CA ASN A 190 21.34 -10.87 -2.41
C ASN A 190 21.41 -11.13 -0.90
N LEU A 191 20.73 -10.30 -0.10
CA LEU A 191 20.88 -10.29 1.35
C LEU A 191 19.88 -11.24 2.01
N ASN A 192 20.41 -12.15 2.81
CA ASN A 192 19.65 -13.19 3.52
C ASN A 192 20.41 -13.64 4.78
N GLY A 193 19.77 -14.46 5.61
CA GLY A 193 20.33 -14.98 6.88
C GLY A 193 21.56 -15.91 6.76
N ALA A 194 22.08 -16.17 5.56
CA ALA A 194 23.33 -16.89 5.31
C ALA A 194 24.41 -16.02 4.62
N THR A 195 24.16 -14.71 4.46
CA THR A 195 25.16 -13.73 4.01
C THR A 195 25.91 -13.20 5.21
N ASP A 196 27.22 -12.95 5.10
CA ASP A 196 27.99 -12.26 6.14
C ASP A 196 28.73 -11.02 5.59
N VAL A 197 29.32 -10.23 6.49
CA VAL A 197 30.12 -9.04 6.19
C VAL A 197 31.28 -9.36 5.24
N GLU A 198 31.89 -10.55 5.35
CA GLU A 198 32.95 -11.00 4.44
C GLU A 198 32.48 -11.09 2.97
N ASP A 199 31.23 -11.48 2.70
CA ASP A 199 30.71 -11.58 1.32
C ASP A 199 30.52 -10.19 0.68
N LEU A 200 30.31 -9.17 1.51
CA LEU A 200 30.05 -7.79 1.10
C LEU A 200 31.32 -6.96 1.04
N MET A 201 32.15 -7.01 2.09
CA MET A 201 33.36 -6.19 2.21
C MET A 201 34.61 -6.90 1.67
N GLY A 202 34.65 -8.23 1.74
CA GLY A 202 35.77 -9.06 1.28
C GLY A 202 36.50 -9.74 2.43
N ARG A 203 37.45 -10.61 2.07
CA ARG A 203 38.27 -11.38 3.02
C ARG A 203 39.59 -11.83 2.41
N TYR A 204 40.52 -12.26 3.26
CA TYR A 204 41.73 -12.94 2.82
C TYR A 204 41.42 -14.37 2.34
N ILE A 205 41.87 -14.70 1.13
CA ILE A 205 41.79 -16.04 0.53
C ILE A 205 43.20 -16.56 0.20
N PRO A 206 43.43 -17.90 0.17
CA PRO A 206 44.68 -18.47 -0.33
C PRO A 206 44.92 -17.99 -1.77
N ASN A 207 46.14 -17.54 -2.06
CA ASN A 207 46.47 -16.90 -3.33
C ASN A 207 46.39 -17.90 -4.51
N PRO A 208 45.40 -17.77 -5.43
CA PRO A 208 45.23 -18.69 -6.57
C PRO A 208 46.29 -18.50 -7.67
N HIS A 209 47.16 -17.50 -7.53
CA HIS A 209 48.22 -17.14 -8.46
C HIS A 209 49.62 -17.22 -7.83
N LYS A 210 49.75 -17.91 -6.68
CA LYS A 210 51.04 -18.24 -6.08
C LYS A 210 51.81 -19.23 -6.96
N ASN A 211 52.75 -18.72 -7.75
CA ASN A 211 53.58 -19.50 -8.67
C ASN A 211 55.05 -19.59 -8.20
N LYS A 212 55.44 -18.77 -7.22
CA LYS A 212 56.80 -18.65 -6.69
C LYS A 212 56.82 -18.58 -5.15
N PRO A 213 57.98 -18.79 -4.49
CA PRO A 213 58.13 -18.63 -3.05
C PRO A 213 57.93 -17.18 -2.55
N GLU A 214 58.12 -16.18 -3.41
CA GLU A 214 58.00 -14.76 -3.05
C GLU A 214 56.57 -14.20 -3.21
N ASP A 215 55.67 -14.94 -3.86
CA ASP A 215 54.27 -14.56 -4.00
C ASP A 215 53.54 -14.74 -2.65
N PRO A 216 52.67 -13.80 -2.23
CA PRO A 216 52.03 -13.86 -0.92
C PRO A 216 51.14 -15.10 -0.77
N GLU A 217 51.12 -15.71 0.41
CA GLU A 217 50.35 -16.93 0.70
C GLU A 217 48.83 -16.70 0.63
N TYR A 218 48.40 -15.52 1.08
CA TYR A 218 47.01 -15.06 1.05
C TYR A 218 46.95 -13.68 0.39
N ILE A 219 45.84 -13.41 -0.31
CA ILE A 219 45.51 -12.08 -0.85
C ILE A 219 44.13 -11.68 -0.35
N PHE A 220 43.89 -10.39 -0.16
CA PHE A 220 42.53 -9.89 0.03
C PHE A 220 41.73 -10.03 -1.28
N ALA A 221 40.50 -10.51 -1.17
CA ALA A 221 39.55 -10.59 -2.27
C ALA A 221 38.31 -9.78 -1.91
N ASP A 222 38.04 -8.73 -2.70
CA ASP A 222 36.91 -7.83 -2.51
C ASP A 222 35.57 -8.58 -2.47
N GLY A 223 34.72 -8.17 -1.52
CA GLY A 223 33.31 -8.56 -1.51
C GLY A 223 32.48 -7.80 -2.54
N LYS A 224 31.18 -8.09 -2.58
CA LYS A 224 30.24 -7.48 -3.55
C LYS A 224 30.14 -5.97 -3.43
N VAL A 225 30.19 -5.43 -2.21
CA VAL A 225 30.14 -3.98 -1.98
C VAL A 225 31.48 -3.35 -2.32
N THR A 226 32.60 -3.84 -1.75
CA THR A 226 33.93 -3.25 -1.96
C THR A 226 34.34 -3.20 -3.43
N SER A 227 34.12 -4.27 -4.20
CA SER A 227 34.41 -4.28 -5.65
C SER A 227 33.59 -3.22 -6.42
N GLY A 228 32.42 -2.85 -5.91
CA GLY A 228 31.58 -1.75 -6.40
C GLY A 228 31.99 -0.35 -5.93
N LEU A 229 32.69 -0.26 -4.78
CA LEU A 229 33.25 0.98 -4.23
C LEU A 229 34.60 1.35 -4.86
N ARG A 230 35.43 0.37 -5.25
CA ARG A 230 36.73 0.63 -5.89
C ARG A 230 36.56 1.40 -7.20
N GLN A 231 37.12 2.61 -7.24
CA GLN A 231 37.05 3.52 -8.38
C GLN A 231 37.95 3.04 -9.52
N GLU A 232 37.43 3.07 -10.75
CA GLU A 232 38.16 2.70 -11.97
C GLU A 232 37.90 3.73 -13.07
N GLU A 233 38.93 4.07 -13.85
CA GLU A 233 38.82 5.15 -14.85
C GLU A 233 37.80 4.81 -15.94
N GLY A 234 36.90 5.77 -16.22
CA GLY A 234 35.89 5.65 -17.28
C GLY A 234 34.71 4.73 -16.96
N LYS A 235 34.69 4.08 -15.78
CA LYS A 235 33.60 3.22 -15.33
C LYS A 235 32.58 3.96 -14.46
N THR A 236 31.35 3.45 -14.46
CA THR A 236 30.31 3.71 -13.46
C THR A 236 29.78 2.37 -12.97
N LYS A 237 29.61 2.22 -11.66
CA LYS A 237 29.28 0.98 -10.96
C LYS A 237 27.98 1.12 -10.17
N ILE A 238 27.09 0.14 -10.29
CA ILE A 238 25.86 0.03 -9.48
C ILE A 238 26.03 -1.12 -8.50
N ILE A 239 25.99 -0.82 -7.21
CA ILE A 239 25.85 -1.81 -6.15
C ILE A 239 24.36 -2.08 -5.98
N ILE A 240 23.94 -3.33 -6.22
CA ILE A 240 22.56 -3.79 -5.97
C ILE A 240 22.57 -4.61 -4.68
N LEU A 241 21.78 -4.17 -3.71
CA LEU A 241 21.52 -4.86 -2.44
C LEU A 241 20.10 -5.42 -2.50
N ASP A 242 19.94 -6.58 -3.13
CA ASP A 242 18.63 -7.22 -3.25
C ASP A 242 18.19 -7.85 -1.93
N GLU A 243 16.87 -7.97 -1.74
CA GLU A 243 16.24 -8.55 -0.54
C GLU A 243 16.69 -7.91 0.79
N PHE A 244 16.93 -6.59 0.79
CA PHE A 244 17.63 -5.82 1.82
C PHE A 244 17.12 -6.01 3.26
N ASN A 245 15.81 -6.20 3.46
CA ASN A 245 15.19 -6.38 4.79
C ASN A 245 15.25 -7.81 5.37
N ALA A 246 15.97 -8.74 4.73
CA ALA A 246 16.40 -10.01 5.35
C ALA A 246 17.88 -10.00 5.78
N SER A 247 18.50 -8.81 5.83
CA SER A 247 19.87 -8.63 6.31
C SER A 247 19.99 -8.83 7.83
N ALA A 248 21.06 -9.50 8.26
CA ALA A 248 21.42 -9.51 9.68
C ALA A 248 21.84 -8.10 10.17
N PRO A 249 21.64 -7.75 11.47
CA PRO A 249 21.91 -6.40 11.97
C PRO A 249 23.37 -5.91 11.81
N ASN A 250 24.35 -6.83 11.86
CA ASN A 250 25.77 -6.51 11.61
C ASN A 250 26.01 -6.03 10.17
N ILE A 251 25.36 -6.66 9.18
CA ILE A 251 25.39 -6.24 7.78
C ILE A 251 24.79 -4.83 7.62
N LEU A 252 23.62 -4.58 8.22
CA LEU A 252 22.99 -3.25 8.17
C LEU A 252 23.90 -2.16 8.79
N ILE A 253 24.57 -2.46 9.90
CA ILE A 253 25.54 -1.54 10.52
C ILE A 253 26.73 -1.25 9.59
N ARG A 254 27.30 -2.25 8.92
CA ARG A 254 28.41 -2.04 7.97
C ARG A 254 27.96 -1.25 6.73
N LEU A 255 26.76 -1.55 6.21
CA LEU A 255 26.18 -0.82 5.08
C LEU A 255 25.83 0.64 5.43
N HIS A 256 25.54 0.96 6.69
CA HIS A 256 25.37 2.35 7.12
C HIS A 256 26.65 3.19 6.94
N GLU A 257 27.84 2.62 7.19
CA GLU A 257 29.11 3.33 6.93
C GLU A 257 29.27 3.66 5.45
N VAL A 258 28.96 2.69 4.58
CA VAL A 258 29.01 2.85 3.12
C VAL A 258 28.05 3.93 2.63
N LEU A 259 26.82 3.95 3.13
CA LEU A 259 25.83 4.98 2.81
C LEU A 259 26.23 6.35 3.34
N ASP A 260 26.70 6.43 4.59
CA ASP A 260 27.11 7.69 5.22
C ASP A 260 28.38 8.25 4.55
N SER A 261 29.27 7.42 4.00
CA SER A 261 30.43 7.86 3.21
C SER A 261 30.07 8.26 1.78
N LEU A 262 29.13 7.57 1.12
CA LEU A 262 28.55 7.98 -0.17
C LEU A 262 27.89 9.37 -0.08
N GLU A 263 27.12 9.62 0.98
CA GLU A 263 26.37 10.87 1.18
C GLU A 263 27.28 12.08 1.44
N ARG A 264 28.44 11.85 2.08
CA ARG A 264 29.43 12.88 2.45
C ARG A 264 30.58 13.04 1.45
N GLY A 265 30.80 12.07 0.56
CA GLY A 265 31.93 12.05 -0.37
C GLY A 265 33.25 11.78 0.35
N GLY A 266 33.33 10.67 1.10
CA GLY A 266 34.52 10.25 1.84
C GLY A 266 34.86 8.77 1.64
N ASP A 267 35.73 8.25 2.48
CA ASP A 267 36.22 6.87 2.39
C ASP A 267 35.37 5.90 3.23
N VAL A 268 35.36 4.62 2.83
CA VAL A 268 34.95 3.49 3.67
C VAL A 268 36.22 2.79 4.15
N VAL A 269 36.33 2.47 5.44
CA VAL A 269 37.53 1.84 5.99
C VAL A 269 37.34 0.33 6.01
N LEU A 270 38.19 -0.42 5.30
CA LEU A 270 38.20 -1.88 5.31
C LEU A 270 38.93 -2.40 6.54
N SER A 271 38.22 -2.52 7.65
CA SER A 271 38.67 -3.29 8.83
C SER A 271 39.13 -4.72 8.51
N GLU A 272 38.58 -5.28 7.42
CA GLU A 272 38.82 -6.60 6.85
C GLU A 272 40.13 -6.65 6.03
N ASP A 273 40.62 -5.50 5.53
CA ASP A 273 41.89 -5.38 4.81
C ASP A 273 42.79 -4.28 5.39
N ALA A 274 43.44 -4.58 6.53
CA ALA A 274 44.47 -3.74 7.15
C ALA A 274 44.07 -2.26 7.42
N SER A 275 42.77 -1.94 7.45
CA SER A 275 42.23 -0.56 7.48
C SER A 275 42.52 0.26 6.22
N GLU A 276 42.49 -0.35 5.02
CA GLU A 276 42.49 0.37 3.74
C GLU A 276 41.32 1.38 3.68
N ALA A 277 41.59 2.60 3.24
CA ALA A 277 40.57 3.61 2.99
C ALA A 277 40.15 3.59 1.50
N VAL A 278 38.95 3.09 1.21
CA VAL A 278 38.39 3.03 -0.15
C VAL A 278 37.51 4.25 -0.40
N ALA A 279 38.00 5.16 -1.24
CA ALA A 279 37.30 6.41 -1.57
C ALA A 279 36.00 6.18 -2.36
N VAL A 280 34.89 6.77 -1.88
CA VAL A 280 33.57 6.64 -2.49
C VAL A 280 33.19 7.90 -3.27
N ASN A 281 33.16 7.81 -4.60
CA ASN A 281 32.67 8.88 -5.45
C ASN A 281 31.23 8.64 -5.90
N LYS A 282 30.26 9.41 -5.37
CA LYS A 282 28.83 9.32 -5.72
C LYS A 282 28.49 9.62 -7.20
N GLU A 283 29.42 10.18 -7.98
CA GLU A 283 29.26 10.34 -9.42
C GLU A 283 29.43 9.00 -10.17
N LYS A 284 30.32 8.12 -9.67
CA LYS A 284 30.72 6.87 -10.34
C LYS A 284 30.27 5.60 -9.60
N THR A 285 30.02 5.68 -8.30
CA THR A 285 29.39 4.64 -7.49
C THR A 285 27.93 5.00 -7.23
N LYS A 286 27.01 4.10 -7.61
CA LYS A 286 25.57 4.18 -7.34
C LYS A 286 25.18 3.02 -6.44
N ILE A 287 24.23 3.24 -5.53
CA ILE A 287 23.73 2.19 -4.63
C ILE A 287 22.21 2.14 -4.73
N ILE A 288 21.67 0.94 -4.94
CA ILE A 288 20.24 0.68 -4.89
C ILE A 288 19.95 -0.56 -4.06
N ALA A 289 19.06 -0.42 -3.08
CA ALA A 289 18.51 -1.52 -2.33
C ALA A 289 17.12 -1.87 -2.85
N LEU A 290 16.81 -3.16 -2.90
CA LEU A 290 15.52 -3.69 -3.33
C LEU A 290 14.96 -4.57 -2.20
N MET A 291 13.66 -4.52 -1.98
CA MET A 291 13.00 -5.43 -1.03
C MET A 291 11.55 -5.71 -1.40
N ASN A 292 11.02 -6.79 -0.83
CA ASN A 292 9.59 -7.05 -0.73
C ASN A 292 9.05 -6.41 0.57
N PRO A 293 7.80 -5.90 0.59
CA PRO A 293 7.24 -5.26 1.77
C PRO A 293 7.21 -6.23 2.98
N PRO A 294 7.48 -5.77 4.20
CA PRO A 294 7.36 -6.60 5.40
C PRO A 294 5.91 -7.03 5.62
N GLY A 295 5.69 -8.22 6.18
CA GLY A 295 4.36 -8.82 6.25
C GLY A 295 3.84 -9.24 4.87
N LYS A 296 2.53 -9.07 4.62
CA LYS A 296 1.86 -9.37 3.32
C LYS A 296 2.26 -10.74 2.69
N GLY A 297 2.42 -11.77 3.52
CA GLY A 297 2.80 -13.14 3.11
C GLY A 297 4.31 -13.41 2.98
N TYR A 298 5.16 -12.39 3.08
CA TYR A 298 6.61 -12.54 2.93
C TYR A 298 7.30 -12.87 4.27
N PHE A 299 7.56 -14.16 4.51
CA PHE A 299 8.32 -14.62 5.68
C PHE A 299 9.76 -14.10 5.71
N GLY A 300 10.28 -13.79 6.90
CA GLY A 300 11.64 -13.29 7.09
C GLY A 300 11.89 -11.87 6.61
N ARG A 301 10.82 -11.10 6.34
CA ARG A 301 10.86 -9.68 5.95
C ARG A 301 10.50 -8.80 7.14
N GLU A 302 11.50 -8.39 7.90
CA GLU A 302 11.29 -7.49 9.04
C GLU A 302 11.12 -6.03 8.60
N PRO A 303 10.31 -5.21 9.30
CA PRO A 303 10.26 -3.78 9.04
C PRO A 303 11.58 -3.09 9.40
N LEU A 304 12.12 -2.29 8.48
CA LEU A 304 13.30 -1.45 8.74
C LEU A 304 12.93 -0.33 9.74
N ASP A 305 13.85 0.01 10.64
CA ASP A 305 13.65 1.18 11.53
C ASP A 305 13.69 2.50 10.72
N PRO A 306 12.85 3.51 11.03
CA PRO A 306 12.85 4.79 10.31
C PRO A 306 14.20 5.52 10.25
N ALA A 307 15.10 5.33 11.23
CA ALA A 307 16.45 5.89 11.22
C ALA A 307 17.42 5.16 10.28
N GLN A 308 17.06 3.96 9.79
CA GLN A 308 17.68 3.32 8.62
C GLN A 308 17.10 3.93 7.34
N LEU A 309 15.76 4.00 7.21
CA LEU A 309 15.08 4.52 6.02
C LEU A 309 15.49 5.93 5.62
N ARG A 310 15.76 6.84 6.58
CA ARG A 310 16.15 8.23 6.26
C ARG A 310 17.36 8.36 5.32
N ARG A 311 18.29 7.39 5.37
CA ARG A 311 19.49 7.35 4.49
C ARG A 311 19.12 7.20 3.02
N TRP A 312 18.01 6.54 2.75
CA TRP A 312 17.52 6.23 1.42
C TRP A 312 16.57 7.31 0.88
N VAL A 313 16.62 7.56 -0.42
CA VAL A 313 15.40 7.93 -1.16
C VAL A 313 14.53 6.68 -1.18
N TYR A 314 13.25 6.78 -0.81
CA TYR A 314 12.38 5.62 -0.62
C TYR A 314 11.23 5.64 -1.62
N LYS A 315 11.16 4.60 -2.44
CA LYS A 315 10.14 4.39 -3.47
C LYS A 315 9.29 3.17 -3.12
N LYS A 316 8.01 3.41 -2.85
CA LYS A 316 6.97 2.39 -2.90
C LYS A 316 6.53 2.13 -4.34
N LEU A 317 6.48 0.86 -4.70
CA LEU A 317 5.70 0.29 -5.79
C LEU A 317 4.49 -0.44 -5.18
N PRO A 318 3.51 -0.90 -5.99
CA PRO A 318 2.42 -1.76 -5.52
C PRO A 318 2.89 -3.06 -4.84
N THR A 319 1.99 -3.76 -4.15
CA THR A 319 2.23 -5.14 -3.69
C THR A 319 2.09 -6.18 -4.80
N GLU A 320 1.32 -5.89 -5.87
CA GLU A 320 1.02 -6.81 -6.97
C GLU A 320 1.10 -6.10 -8.33
N LEU A 321 1.22 -6.85 -9.42
CA LEU A 321 1.30 -6.27 -10.77
C LEU A 321 -0.07 -5.72 -11.17
N PRO A 322 -0.21 -4.44 -11.55
CA PRO A 322 -1.50 -3.89 -11.95
C PRO A 322 -2.09 -4.63 -13.15
N GLU A 323 -3.42 -4.80 -13.18
CA GLU A 323 -4.13 -5.51 -14.26
C GLU A 323 -3.87 -4.88 -15.64
N GLY A 324 -3.85 -3.53 -15.71
CA GLY A 324 -3.51 -2.78 -16.93
C GLY A 324 -2.07 -3.06 -17.41
N THR A 325 -1.11 -3.03 -16.48
CA THR A 325 0.28 -3.43 -16.73
C THR A 325 0.38 -4.88 -17.23
N PHE A 326 -0.34 -5.83 -16.63
CA PHE A 326 -0.32 -7.24 -17.04
C PHE A 326 -0.91 -7.45 -18.43
N SER A 327 -2.09 -6.87 -18.72
CA SER A 327 -2.71 -6.97 -20.05
C SER A 327 -1.79 -6.39 -21.13
N PHE A 328 -1.30 -5.15 -20.93
CA PHE A 328 -0.41 -4.50 -21.89
C PHE A 328 0.88 -5.31 -22.12
N SER A 329 1.50 -5.81 -21.04
CA SER A 329 2.74 -6.58 -21.15
C SER A 329 2.53 -7.92 -21.87
N THR A 330 1.38 -8.55 -21.67
CA THR A 330 1.00 -9.79 -22.35
C THR A 330 0.75 -9.54 -23.83
N ASP A 331 -0.08 -8.54 -24.18
CA ASP A 331 -0.37 -8.18 -25.56
C ASP A 331 0.92 -7.85 -26.33
N ALA A 332 1.76 -6.97 -25.77
CA ALA A 332 3.02 -6.55 -26.37
C ALA A 332 4.00 -7.73 -26.58
N LEU A 333 4.09 -8.67 -25.64
CA LEU A 333 4.94 -9.86 -25.74
C LEU A 333 4.51 -10.78 -26.90
N PHE A 334 3.20 -10.85 -27.20
CA PHE A 334 2.68 -11.60 -28.35
C PHE A 334 2.63 -10.78 -29.65
N GLY A 335 3.12 -9.53 -29.65
CA GLY A 335 3.04 -8.62 -30.81
C GLY A 335 1.62 -8.15 -31.15
N ILE A 336 0.67 -8.36 -30.23
CA ILE A 336 -0.71 -7.91 -30.32
C ILE A 336 -0.78 -6.51 -29.68
N GLY A 337 -1.69 -5.66 -30.15
CA GLY A 337 -2.04 -4.44 -29.40
C GLY A 337 -0.88 -3.49 -29.11
N ALA A 338 0.19 -3.48 -29.92
CA ALA A 338 1.38 -2.64 -29.78
C ALA A 338 1.13 -1.14 -30.05
N GLY A 339 0.03 -0.61 -29.51
CA GLY A 339 -0.28 0.81 -29.50
C GLY A 339 0.64 1.54 -28.53
N THR A 340 1.07 2.74 -28.95
CA THR A 340 1.75 3.70 -28.08
C THR A 340 0.91 3.95 -26.84
N GLN A 341 1.45 3.66 -25.65
CA GLN A 341 0.82 4.10 -24.41
C GLN A 341 0.75 5.63 -24.38
N ASN A 342 -0.33 6.18 -23.83
CA ASN A 342 -0.49 7.63 -23.69
C ASN A 342 0.42 8.15 -22.56
N ILE A 343 1.68 8.42 -22.88
CA ILE A 343 2.62 9.08 -21.97
C ILE A 343 2.29 10.58 -21.91
N THR A 344 2.23 11.12 -20.71
CA THR A 344 1.75 12.48 -20.40
C THR A 344 2.89 13.43 -20.00
N PRO A 345 2.73 14.77 -20.14
CA PRO A 345 3.85 15.71 -20.01
C PRO A 345 4.53 15.71 -18.65
N ASP A 346 3.76 15.54 -17.57
CA ASP A 346 4.20 15.53 -16.18
C ASP A 346 4.77 14.18 -15.71
N MET A 347 4.73 13.15 -16.56
CA MET A 347 5.60 11.97 -16.38
C MET A 347 7.07 12.32 -16.64
N PHE A 348 7.35 13.29 -17.52
CA PHE A 348 8.72 13.72 -17.81
C PHE A 348 9.26 14.68 -16.75
N LEU A 349 10.56 14.58 -16.48
CA LEU A 349 11.31 15.55 -15.66
C LEU A 349 12.37 16.21 -16.55
N ARG A 350 12.20 17.51 -16.84
CA ARG A 350 12.97 18.23 -17.89
C ARG A 350 13.85 19.34 -17.29
N ALA A 351 15.13 19.07 -17.06
CA ALA A 351 16.10 20.13 -16.72
C ALA A 351 16.36 21.05 -17.94
N ARG A 352 16.69 22.34 -17.70
CA ARG A 352 17.14 23.26 -18.78
C ARG A 352 18.58 23.70 -18.60
N GLY A 353 19.51 22.96 -19.21
CA GLY A 353 20.93 23.28 -19.24
C GLY A 353 21.70 22.67 -18.07
N GLU A 354 22.81 23.31 -17.68
CA GLU A 354 23.61 22.91 -16.53
C GLU A 354 22.91 23.27 -15.21
N GLY A 355 23.19 22.50 -14.15
CA GLY A 355 22.60 22.71 -12.84
C GLY A 355 23.02 24.04 -12.19
N LEU A 356 22.14 24.59 -11.35
CA LEU A 356 22.36 25.85 -10.65
C LEU A 356 23.39 25.71 -9.53
N THR A 357 24.04 26.83 -9.20
CA THR A 357 24.81 26.98 -7.95
C THR A 357 23.94 27.42 -6.77
N THR A 358 24.46 27.28 -5.56
CA THR A 358 23.77 27.69 -4.31
C THR A 358 23.49 29.20 -4.26
N GLU A 359 24.30 29.99 -4.94
CA GLU A 359 24.16 31.44 -5.09
C GLU A 359 23.00 31.76 -6.05
N GLN A 360 22.99 31.13 -7.23
CA GLN A 360 21.94 31.28 -8.24
C GLN A 360 20.56 30.87 -7.74
N LEU A 361 20.49 29.92 -6.79
CA LEU A 361 19.24 29.56 -6.11
C LEU A 361 18.56 30.79 -5.47
N GLN A 362 19.32 31.77 -4.96
CA GLN A 362 18.76 32.98 -4.33
C GLN A 362 18.18 33.98 -5.34
N ASP A 363 18.58 33.90 -6.61
CA ASP A 363 18.05 34.73 -7.70
C ASP A 363 16.76 34.17 -8.33
N ILE A 364 16.30 32.97 -7.91
CA ILE A 364 15.03 32.37 -8.38
C ILE A 364 13.85 33.20 -7.85
N GLN A 365 13.12 33.84 -8.77
CA GLN A 365 11.92 34.60 -8.43
C GLN A 365 10.86 33.71 -7.75
N GLY A 366 10.34 34.17 -6.61
CA GLY A 366 9.28 33.49 -5.86
C GLY A 366 9.76 32.35 -4.96
N LEU A 367 11.04 31.96 -5.00
CA LEU A 367 11.56 30.90 -4.14
C LEU A 367 11.33 31.15 -2.64
N PRO A 368 11.49 32.37 -2.07
CA PRO A 368 11.21 32.60 -0.66
C PRO A 368 9.77 32.24 -0.26
N GLU A 369 8.79 32.62 -1.09
CA GLU A 369 7.38 32.33 -0.89
C GLU A 369 7.06 30.84 -1.07
N VAL A 370 7.64 30.18 -2.08
CA VAL A 370 7.53 28.71 -2.23
C VAL A 370 8.16 27.98 -1.04
N LEU A 371 9.26 28.49 -0.48
CA LEU A 371 9.94 27.90 0.68
C LEU A 371 9.14 28.02 1.99
N GLU A 372 8.38 29.10 2.22
CA GLU A 372 7.45 29.14 3.37
C GLU A 372 6.32 28.12 3.18
N LYS A 373 5.69 28.08 2.00
CA LYS A 373 4.66 27.07 1.68
C LYS A 373 5.17 25.63 1.79
N PHE A 374 6.43 25.38 1.41
CA PHE A 374 7.08 24.08 1.57
C PHE A 374 7.21 23.69 3.05
N LYS A 375 7.55 24.62 3.96
CA LYS A 375 7.63 24.34 5.41
C LYS A 375 6.26 23.96 5.98
N GLU A 376 5.21 24.65 5.53
CA GLU A 376 3.83 24.37 5.92
C GLU A 376 3.36 23.01 5.36
N PHE A 377 3.66 22.71 4.09
CA PHE A 377 3.45 21.40 3.48
C PHE A 377 4.16 20.26 4.22
N HIS A 378 5.45 20.42 4.54
CA HIS A 378 6.25 19.42 5.26
C HIS A 378 5.67 19.13 6.64
N LYS A 379 5.25 20.18 7.37
CA LYS A 379 4.52 20.04 8.64
C LYS A 379 3.21 19.27 8.44
N ALA A 380 2.41 19.63 7.44
CA ALA A 380 1.14 18.99 7.13
C ALA A 380 1.29 17.51 6.75
N ALA A 381 2.26 17.17 5.91
CA ALA A 381 2.56 15.80 5.51
C ALA A 381 2.96 14.93 6.71
N LYS A 382 3.75 15.47 7.65
CA LYS A 382 4.09 14.81 8.92
C LYS A 382 2.89 14.67 9.85
N GLU A 383 1.99 15.65 9.91
CA GLU A 383 0.77 15.57 10.73
C GLU A 383 -0.25 14.58 10.15
N LEU A 384 -0.39 14.48 8.83
CA LEU A 384 -1.16 13.43 8.17
C LEU A 384 -0.60 12.03 8.47
N LEU A 385 0.71 11.84 8.30
CA LEU A 385 1.37 10.55 8.54
C LEU A 385 1.27 10.13 10.03
N LYS A 386 1.57 11.05 10.96
CA LYS A 386 1.46 10.81 12.41
C LYS A 386 0.05 10.41 12.83
N ASN A 387 -0.98 11.01 12.22
CA ASN A 387 -2.39 10.77 12.55
C ASN A 387 -3.01 9.62 11.73
N ARG A 388 -2.19 8.80 11.04
CA ARG A 388 -2.63 7.73 10.12
C ARG A 388 -3.71 8.21 9.14
N LYS A 389 -3.48 9.36 8.52
CA LYS A 389 -4.30 9.93 7.44
C LYS A 389 -3.61 9.87 6.08
N ILE A 390 -2.41 9.29 6.03
CA ILE A 390 -1.79 8.67 4.86
C ILE A 390 -0.96 7.46 5.35
N ALA A 391 -0.75 6.45 4.51
CA ALA A 391 0.06 5.25 4.78
C ALA A 391 -0.39 4.43 6.01
N GLU A 392 -1.70 4.35 6.25
CA GLU A 392 -2.28 3.51 7.32
C GLU A 392 -2.24 2.00 7.00
N ASP A 393 -2.25 1.68 5.71
CA ASP A 393 -2.20 0.34 5.10
C ASP A 393 -0.77 -0.20 4.89
N GLN A 394 0.25 0.64 5.08
CA GLN A 394 1.66 0.31 4.81
C GLN A 394 2.32 -0.39 6.02
N PRO A 395 2.76 -1.65 5.89
CA PRO A 395 3.38 -2.38 7.00
C PRO A 395 4.78 -1.85 7.38
N GLN A 396 5.46 -1.17 6.45
CA GLN A 396 6.76 -0.54 6.66
C GLN A 396 6.55 0.89 7.19
N PRO A 397 6.76 1.16 8.50
CA PRO A 397 6.69 2.51 9.04
C PRO A 397 7.82 3.37 8.46
N PHE A 398 7.55 4.67 8.26
CA PHE A 398 8.54 5.64 7.85
C PHE A 398 8.23 7.02 8.45
N THR A 399 9.12 7.99 8.24
CA THR A 399 8.90 9.40 8.57
C THR A 399 9.37 10.30 7.42
N TYR A 400 8.96 11.58 7.48
CA TYR A 400 9.65 12.65 6.76
C TYR A 400 10.62 13.33 7.75
N ASP A 401 11.91 13.33 7.45
CA ASP A 401 12.96 13.85 8.34
C ASP A 401 13.10 15.39 8.17
N ASP A 402 13.31 16.11 9.28
CA ASP A 402 13.34 17.58 9.29
C ASP A 402 14.63 18.19 8.71
N ARG A 403 15.59 17.35 8.30
CA ARG A 403 16.89 17.76 7.76
C ARG A 403 17.13 17.16 6.37
N MET A 404 16.79 15.89 6.17
CA MET A 404 17.05 15.20 4.90
C MET A 404 16.12 15.69 3.80
N GLU A 405 14.80 15.65 3.98
CA GLU A 405 13.84 16.06 2.94
C GLU A 405 14.03 17.51 2.46
N PRO A 406 14.21 18.53 3.33
CA PRO A 406 14.54 19.89 2.88
C PRO A 406 15.84 19.99 2.08
N ARG A 407 16.87 19.20 2.43
CA ARG A 407 18.13 19.12 1.67
C ARG A 407 17.92 18.46 0.31
N ARG A 408 17.20 17.35 0.27
CA ARG A 408 16.85 16.61 -0.96
C ARG A 408 16.06 17.48 -1.94
N VAL A 409 15.05 18.19 -1.46
CA VAL A 409 14.26 19.16 -2.25
C VAL A 409 15.14 20.28 -2.81
N ARG A 410 16.05 20.85 -2.00
CA ARG A 410 17.04 21.84 -2.48
C ARG A 410 17.94 21.24 -3.57
N ASP A 411 18.52 20.06 -3.33
CA ASP A 411 19.50 19.44 -4.22
C ASP A 411 18.87 19.00 -5.55
N PHE A 412 17.58 18.66 -5.54
CA PHE A 412 16.75 18.45 -6.74
C PHE A 412 16.48 19.77 -7.48
N ILE A 413 16.12 20.85 -6.80
CA ILE A 413 15.90 22.17 -7.45
C ILE A 413 17.19 22.64 -8.13
N LEU A 414 18.35 22.52 -7.46
CA LEU A 414 19.65 22.83 -8.06
C LEU A 414 19.93 22.01 -9.33
N ARG A 415 19.41 20.78 -9.44
CA ARG A 415 19.69 19.85 -10.53
C ARG A 415 18.68 19.90 -11.69
N PHE A 416 17.41 20.16 -11.40
CA PHE A 416 16.30 20.00 -12.33
C PHE A 416 15.52 21.29 -12.62
N TYR A 417 15.89 22.43 -12.03
CA TYR A 417 15.22 23.70 -12.30
C TYR A 417 15.19 24.02 -13.80
N ASN A 418 13.98 24.25 -14.30
CA ASN A 418 13.70 24.36 -15.73
C ASN A 418 13.31 25.80 -16.16
N GLY A 419 13.29 26.74 -15.21
CA GLY A 419 12.76 28.09 -15.36
C GLY A 419 11.47 28.35 -14.56
N ASP A 420 10.75 27.30 -14.14
CA ASP A 420 9.56 27.38 -13.30
C ASP A 420 9.82 26.73 -11.93
N ILE A 421 9.75 27.54 -10.86
CA ILE A 421 9.98 27.06 -9.49
C ILE A 421 8.78 26.30 -8.91
N ASN A 422 7.57 26.55 -9.39
CA ASN A 422 6.37 25.83 -8.96
C ASN A 422 6.41 24.41 -9.51
N GLU A 423 6.67 24.25 -10.82
CA GLU A 423 6.81 22.93 -11.45
C GLU A 423 7.95 22.13 -10.80
N THR A 424 9.14 22.73 -10.70
CA THR A 424 10.33 22.08 -10.14
C THR A 424 10.13 21.66 -8.67
N MET A 425 9.54 22.54 -7.85
CA MET A 425 9.22 22.20 -6.45
C MET A 425 8.19 21.07 -6.38
N GLN A 426 7.10 21.14 -7.15
CA GLN A 426 6.07 20.11 -7.09
C GLN A 426 6.56 18.75 -7.58
N GLN A 427 7.44 18.71 -8.59
CA GLN A 427 8.16 17.50 -9.00
C GLN A 427 9.04 16.94 -7.87
N ALA A 428 9.81 17.79 -7.19
CA ALA A 428 10.63 17.38 -6.04
C ALA A 428 9.78 16.78 -4.89
N LEU A 429 8.62 17.39 -4.59
CA LEU A 429 7.72 16.89 -3.54
C LEU A 429 7.02 15.58 -3.92
N ARG A 430 6.66 15.39 -5.20
CA ARG A 430 6.20 14.08 -5.69
C ARG A 430 7.30 13.03 -5.53
N TYR A 431 8.53 13.37 -5.89
CA TYR A 431 9.67 12.44 -5.88
C TYR A 431 10.15 12.04 -4.49
N TYR A 432 10.17 12.94 -3.50
CA TYR A 432 10.65 12.63 -2.14
C TYR A 432 9.56 12.34 -1.10
N TYR A 433 8.32 12.81 -1.31
CA TYR A 433 7.22 12.56 -0.37
C TYR A 433 6.19 11.58 -0.93
N ALA A 434 5.57 11.86 -2.09
CA ALA A 434 4.49 11.01 -2.61
C ALA A 434 4.97 9.60 -3.01
N ASN A 435 6.22 9.48 -3.47
CA ASN A 435 6.87 8.20 -3.73
C ASN A 435 7.03 7.29 -2.50
N LYS A 436 6.93 7.81 -1.26
CA LYS A 436 6.92 6.96 -0.04
C LYS A 436 5.57 6.27 0.21
N LEU A 437 4.55 6.62 -0.56
CA LEU A 437 3.18 6.14 -0.41
C LEU A 437 2.88 4.98 -1.37
N GLU A 438 2.22 3.93 -0.87
CA GLU A 438 1.80 2.77 -1.66
C GLU A 438 0.45 3.05 -2.34
N SER A 439 -0.55 3.52 -1.58
CA SER A 439 -1.90 3.80 -2.05
C SER A 439 -2.01 5.07 -2.93
N ASP A 440 -2.62 4.94 -4.10
CA ASP A 440 -2.89 6.07 -5.01
C ASP A 440 -3.88 7.08 -4.44
N ALA A 441 -4.76 6.67 -3.52
CA ALA A 441 -5.65 7.59 -2.81
C ALA A 441 -4.83 8.57 -1.93
N ASP A 442 -3.80 8.07 -1.25
CA ASP A 442 -2.91 8.89 -0.42
C ASP A 442 -1.92 9.70 -1.25
N ARG A 443 -1.39 9.13 -2.35
CA ARG A 443 -0.59 9.89 -3.34
C ARG A 443 -1.39 11.07 -3.91
N LYS A 444 -2.67 10.86 -4.27
CA LYS A 444 -3.56 11.92 -4.75
C LYS A 444 -3.83 12.97 -3.67
N LYS A 445 -4.15 12.53 -2.45
CA LYS A 445 -4.40 13.41 -1.29
C LYS A 445 -3.21 14.29 -0.95
N LEU A 446 -1.99 13.74 -0.97
CA LEU A 446 -0.77 14.51 -0.81
C LEU A 446 -0.51 15.39 -2.05
N GLY A 447 -0.84 14.91 -3.24
CA GLY A 447 -0.79 15.64 -4.51
C GLY A 447 -1.60 16.93 -4.52
N GLU A 448 -2.78 16.97 -3.89
CA GLU A 448 -3.54 18.22 -3.71
C GLU A 448 -2.81 19.21 -2.79
N LEU A 449 -2.16 18.76 -1.72
CA LEU A 449 -1.33 19.62 -0.88
C LEU A 449 -0.05 20.09 -1.60
N ILE A 450 0.53 19.25 -2.46
CA ILE A 450 1.67 19.62 -3.32
C ILE A 450 1.26 20.73 -4.29
N ARG A 451 0.07 20.68 -4.89
CA ARG A 451 -0.46 21.74 -5.78
C ARG A 451 -0.56 23.11 -5.11
N LEU A 452 -0.78 23.17 -3.79
CA LEU A 452 -0.82 24.44 -3.03
C LEU A 452 0.58 25.06 -2.83
N VAL A 453 1.66 24.30 -3.02
CA VAL A 453 3.04 24.77 -2.97
C VAL A 453 3.39 25.45 -4.32
N GLU A 454 2.93 26.70 -4.43
CA GLU A 454 3.06 27.57 -5.61
C GLU A 454 3.25 29.04 -5.18
N TYR A 455 4.16 29.75 -5.85
CA TYR A 455 4.25 31.20 -5.85
C TYR A 455 3.36 31.78 -6.95
N LYS A 456 2.66 32.86 -6.62
CA LYS A 456 1.85 33.65 -7.55
C LYS A 456 2.46 35.05 -7.69
N PRO A 457 3.04 35.41 -8.85
CA PRO A 457 3.65 36.73 -9.03
C PRO A 457 2.61 37.85 -8.91
N LYS A 458 2.96 38.91 -8.17
CA LYS A 458 2.08 40.07 -7.99
C LYS A 458 1.96 40.83 -9.32
N PRO A 459 0.75 41.23 -9.74
CA PRO A 459 0.56 41.97 -10.99
C PRO A 459 1.34 43.30 -11.01
N GLY A 460 2.40 43.37 -11.83
CA GLY A 460 3.18 44.59 -12.07
C GLY A 460 4.67 44.50 -11.73
N GLU A 461 5.12 43.53 -10.94
CA GLU A 461 6.54 43.43 -10.52
C GLU A 461 7.42 42.80 -11.62
N SER A 462 7.82 43.61 -12.60
CA SER A 462 8.84 43.26 -13.60
C SER A 462 10.20 43.87 -13.27
N LYS A 463 11.16 43.01 -12.91
CA LYS A 463 12.62 43.22 -12.95
C LYS A 463 13.16 44.59 -12.50
N ARG A 464 13.17 44.86 -11.18
CA ARG A 464 14.30 45.55 -10.51
C ARG A 464 14.30 45.39 -8.98
N LYS A 465 15.49 45.50 -8.38
CA LYS A 465 15.77 45.35 -6.95
C LYS A 465 15.04 46.38 -6.08
N SER A 466 14.53 45.90 -4.94
CA SER A 466 14.62 46.60 -3.64
C SER A 466 14.50 45.58 -2.51
N LEU A 467 15.39 45.68 -1.51
CA LEU A 467 15.17 45.02 -0.21
C LEU A 467 14.21 45.90 0.59
N GLU A 468 13.27 45.30 1.32
CA GLU A 468 12.79 45.87 2.58
C GLU A 468 12.18 44.79 3.49
N THR A 469 12.46 44.85 4.79
CA THR A 469 11.98 43.90 5.80
C THR A 469 10.63 44.34 6.38
N ALA A 470 9.60 43.50 6.29
CA ALA A 470 8.31 43.76 6.94
C ALA A 470 7.58 42.48 7.38
N GLY A 471 7.07 42.51 8.63
CA GLY A 471 5.80 41.89 9.05
C GLY A 471 5.63 40.37 9.00
N ILE A 472 5.48 39.74 10.18
CA ILE A 472 4.80 38.43 10.27
C ILE A 472 3.32 38.65 9.94
N SER A 473 2.85 38.00 8.88
CA SER A 473 1.50 38.12 8.31
C SER A 473 0.55 37.00 8.81
N PRO A 474 -0.79 37.17 8.74
CA PRO A 474 -1.79 36.16 9.16
C PRO A 474 -1.81 34.84 8.35
N GLU A 475 -0.98 34.70 7.32
CA GLU A 475 -1.04 33.60 6.32
C GLU A 475 -0.86 32.19 6.91
N LYS A 476 -0.26 32.03 8.09
CA LYS A 476 -0.11 30.73 8.79
C LYS A 476 -1.41 30.01 9.14
N ALA A 477 -2.55 30.70 9.06
CA ALA A 477 -3.88 30.08 9.20
C ALA A 477 -4.46 29.57 7.86
N GLY A 478 -3.85 29.93 6.73
CA GLY A 478 -4.28 29.58 5.38
C GLY A 478 -4.16 28.09 5.12
N LEU A 479 -2.94 27.55 5.09
CA LEU A 479 -2.74 26.13 4.73
C LEU A 479 -3.41 25.17 5.72
N ILE A 480 -3.54 25.52 7.00
CA ILE A 480 -4.30 24.72 7.99
C ILE A 480 -5.79 24.69 7.62
N LYS A 481 -6.39 25.83 7.24
CA LYS A 481 -7.76 25.86 6.71
C LYS A 481 -7.90 25.16 5.38
N ASP A 482 -6.90 25.23 4.49
CA ASP A 482 -6.94 24.51 3.22
C ASP A 482 -6.79 23.00 3.43
N ILE A 483 -6.12 22.54 4.49
CA ILE A 483 -6.11 21.13 4.93
C ILE A 483 -7.48 20.72 5.50
N GLU A 484 -8.10 21.53 6.36
CA GLU A 484 -9.46 21.30 6.88
C GLU A 484 -10.50 21.30 5.76
N LYS A 485 -10.32 22.15 4.75
CA LYS A 485 -11.17 22.29 3.57
C LYS A 485 -10.95 21.14 2.59
N LEU A 486 -9.71 20.77 2.25
CA LEU A 486 -9.41 19.60 1.41
C LEU A 486 -9.92 18.30 2.07
N LYS A 487 -9.84 18.20 3.40
CA LYS A 487 -10.47 17.11 4.16
C LYS A 487 -11.98 17.06 3.87
N ALA A 488 -12.70 18.17 4.02
CA ALA A 488 -14.14 18.25 3.71
C ALA A 488 -14.48 18.05 2.21
N GLU A 489 -13.64 18.53 1.28
CA GLU A 489 -13.87 18.41 -0.17
C GLU A 489 -13.55 17.00 -0.70
N VAL A 490 -12.57 16.30 -0.14
CA VAL A 490 -12.32 14.87 -0.39
C VAL A 490 -13.42 13.99 0.22
N GLU A 491 -13.92 14.36 1.41
CA GLU A 491 -15.11 13.73 2.01
C GLU A 491 -16.34 13.93 1.09
N ALA A 492 -16.57 15.12 0.54
CA ALA A 492 -17.72 15.43 -0.33
C ALA A 492 -17.66 14.85 -1.77
N SER A 493 -16.47 14.72 -2.38
CA SER A 493 -16.32 14.49 -3.84
C SER A 493 -16.55 13.05 -4.36
N GLY A 494 -16.96 12.11 -3.50
CA GLY A 494 -17.73 10.92 -3.89
C GLY A 494 -17.10 9.85 -4.81
N LYS A 495 -15.84 9.96 -5.28
CA LYS A 495 -15.21 8.97 -6.19
C LYS A 495 -13.86 8.43 -5.73
N LEU A 496 -13.91 7.36 -4.92
CA LEU A 496 -12.92 6.27 -4.81
C LEU A 496 -13.49 5.18 -3.89
N SER A 497 -13.26 3.90 -4.23
CA SER A 497 -13.77 2.72 -3.52
C SER A 497 -12.65 1.69 -3.37
N LYS A 498 -12.34 1.16 -2.18
CA LYS A 498 -12.63 1.57 -0.79
C LYS A 498 -11.27 1.60 -0.06
N PRO A 499 -11.02 2.56 0.84
CA PRO A 499 -11.29 2.27 2.26
C PRO A 499 -12.72 2.62 2.65
N GLU A 500 -13.17 2.12 3.80
CA GLU A 500 -14.51 2.44 4.29
C GLU A 500 -14.57 3.91 4.71
N ARG A 501 -15.23 4.73 3.86
CA ARG A 501 -15.46 6.15 4.05
C ARG A 501 -16.37 6.35 5.26
N ARG A 502 -15.79 6.39 6.48
CA ARG A 502 -16.48 6.64 7.76
C ARG A 502 -17.66 7.57 7.53
N THR A 503 -18.84 6.96 7.48
CA THR A 503 -20.06 7.64 7.04
C THR A 503 -20.31 8.80 7.98
N SER A 504 -20.80 9.92 7.44
CA SER A 504 -21.09 11.09 8.29
C SER A 504 -21.95 10.65 9.47
N PRO A 505 -21.79 11.20 10.69
CA PRO A 505 -22.48 10.68 11.87
C PRO A 505 -24.00 10.52 11.68
N ASP A 506 -24.66 11.44 10.96
CA ASP A 506 -26.08 11.36 10.57
C ASP A 506 -26.42 10.16 9.67
N THR A 507 -25.47 9.71 8.84
CA THR A 507 -25.61 8.57 7.92
C THR A 507 -25.31 7.25 8.62
N LEU A 508 -24.30 7.21 9.49
CA LEU A 508 -24.04 6.06 10.36
C LEU A 508 -25.23 5.80 11.28
N LEU A 509 -25.75 6.86 11.91
CA LEU A 509 -26.95 6.79 12.76
C LEU A 509 -28.18 6.30 11.98
N LYS A 510 -28.40 6.74 10.74
CA LYS A 510 -29.49 6.24 9.87
C LYS A 510 -29.31 4.77 9.50
N LYS A 511 -28.09 4.30 9.21
CA LYS A 511 -27.79 2.88 9.00
C LYS A 511 -28.08 2.06 10.26
N MET A 512 -27.67 2.55 11.43
CA MET A 512 -27.89 1.92 12.73
C MET A 512 -29.37 1.79 13.08
N GLU A 513 -30.16 2.86 12.92
CA GLU A 513 -31.61 2.81 13.15
C GLU A 513 -32.33 1.91 12.11
N LEU A 514 -31.91 1.93 10.83
CA LEU A 514 -32.45 0.99 9.83
C LEU A 514 -32.14 -0.48 10.17
N ALA A 515 -30.91 -0.79 10.58
CA ALA A 515 -30.54 -2.15 10.98
C ALA A 515 -31.29 -2.61 12.24
N LYS A 516 -31.53 -1.68 13.19
CA LYS A 516 -32.34 -1.87 14.39
C LYS A 516 -33.83 -2.08 14.07
N GLU A 517 -34.37 -1.40 13.06
CA GLU A 517 -35.73 -1.65 12.54
C GLU A 517 -35.83 -3.01 11.83
N MET A 518 -34.86 -3.33 10.97
CA MET A 518 -34.86 -4.57 10.18
C MET A 518 -34.64 -5.83 11.02
N LEU A 519 -33.62 -5.85 11.89
CA LEU A 519 -33.23 -7.02 12.70
C LEU A 519 -33.89 -7.03 14.10
N GLY A 520 -34.44 -5.91 14.56
CA GLY A 520 -35.08 -5.80 15.88
C GLY A 520 -34.12 -6.19 17.02
N LYS A 521 -34.46 -7.26 17.73
CA LYS A 521 -33.64 -7.78 18.85
C LYS A 521 -32.27 -8.34 18.44
N ASP A 522 -32.07 -8.62 17.15
CA ASP A 522 -30.86 -9.26 16.63
C ASP A 522 -29.85 -8.24 16.06
N TYR A 523 -30.13 -6.95 16.28
CA TYR A 523 -29.18 -5.85 16.23
C TYR A 523 -28.49 -5.65 17.58
N MET A 524 -27.19 -5.91 17.65
CA MET A 524 -26.37 -5.83 18.87
C MET A 524 -25.49 -4.57 18.86
N GLY A 525 -26.11 -3.40 18.72
CA GLY A 525 -25.46 -2.09 18.69
C GLY A 525 -25.16 -1.47 20.08
N PRO A 526 -24.69 -0.21 20.12
CA PRO A 526 -24.13 0.43 21.33
C PRO A 526 -25.01 0.41 22.58
N GLU A 527 -26.34 0.62 22.44
CA GLU A 527 -27.30 0.56 23.55
C GLU A 527 -27.21 -0.78 24.31
N LYS A 528 -26.96 -1.87 23.58
CA LYS A 528 -26.87 -3.22 24.10
C LYS A 528 -25.49 -3.50 24.73
N ILE A 529 -24.44 -2.88 24.20
CA ILE A 529 -23.09 -2.91 24.76
C ILE A 529 -23.05 -2.15 26.09
N GLU A 530 -23.68 -0.97 26.17
CA GLU A 530 -23.84 -0.22 27.44
C GLU A 530 -24.67 -1.03 28.45
N LYS A 531 -25.80 -1.64 28.03
CA LYS A 531 -26.63 -2.50 28.91
C LYS A 531 -25.86 -3.71 29.46
N THR A 532 -25.02 -4.36 28.65
CA THR A 532 -24.30 -5.58 29.04
C THR A 532 -23.03 -5.29 29.82
N PHE A 533 -22.18 -4.37 29.36
CA PHE A 533 -20.83 -4.13 29.88
C PHE A 533 -20.65 -2.78 30.58
N GLY A 534 -21.62 -1.85 30.50
CA GLY A 534 -21.47 -0.47 30.98
C GLY A 534 -20.62 0.44 30.08
N ILE A 535 -20.13 -0.07 28.94
CA ILE A 535 -19.26 0.66 28.02
C ILE A 535 -20.08 1.57 27.12
N LYS A 536 -19.73 2.87 27.12
CA LYS A 536 -20.25 3.87 26.19
C LYS A 536 -19.31 4.01 25.01
N VAL A 537 -19.72 3.54 23.84
CA VAL A 537 -19.01 3.78 22.58
C VAL A 537 -19.48 5.12 22.01
N ALA A 538 -18.58 6.08 21.82
CA ALA A 538 -18.93 7.34 21.19
C ALA A 538 -19.21 7.13 19.69
N LEU A 539 -20.16 7.90 19.12
CA LEU A 539 -20.55 7.75 17.71
C LEU A 539 -19.37 7.99 16.73
N GLU A 540 -18.36 8.74 17.17
CA GLU A 540 -17.11 9.00 16.45
C GLU A 540 -16.07 7.86 16.57
N ASP A 541 -16.24 6.91 17.49
CA ASP A 541 -15.40 5.72 17.61
C ASP A 541 -15.99 4.50 16.88
N ILE A 542 -17.32 4.47 16.71
CA ILE A 542 -18.03 3.39 16.00
C ILE A 542 -17.50 3.27 14.55
N PRO A 543 -17.11 2.06 14.09
CA PRO A 543 -16.73 1.82 12.70
C PRO A 543 -17.94 1.85 11.77
N ASP A 544 -17.71 2.00 10.46
CA ASP A 544 -18.78 1.90 9.47
C ASP A 544 -19.47 0.54 9.53
N MET A 545 -20.79 0.55 9.38
CA MET A 545 -21.56 -0.66 9.10
C MET A 545 -21.42 -0.97 7.60
N PRO A 546 -20.73 -2.04 7.18
CA PRO A 546 -20.40 -2.29 5.77
C PRO A 546 -21.61 -2.76 4.95
N TYR A 547 -22.58 -3.40 5.62
CA TYR A 547 -23.74 -4.06 5.04
C TYR A 547 -24.73 -3.10 4.35
N SER A 548 -25.34 -3.60 3.28
CA SER A 548 -26.49 -2.98 2.61
C SER A 548 -27.82 -3.45 3.24
N PRO A 549 -28.97 -2.81 2.94
CA PRO A 549 -30.28 -3.32 3.38
C PRO A 549 -30.51 -4.77 2.93
N ASP A 550 -30.16 -5.12 1.69
CA ASP A 550 -30.27 -6.47 1.13
C ASP A 550 -29.46 -7.50 1.92
N ASP A 551 -28.30 -7.12 2.47
CA ASP A 551 -27.49 -8.00 3.34
C ASP A 551 -28.12 -8.19 4.72
N LEU A 552 -28.79 -7.16 5.24
CA LEU A 552 -29.53 -7.20 6.50
C LEU A 552 -30.85 -7.98 6.38
N GLU A 553 -31.48 -7.96 5.20
CA GLU A 553 -32.64 -8.81 4.89
C GLU A 553 -32.24 -10.28 4.80
N LYS A 554 -31.18 -10.61 4.04
CA LYS A 554 -30.59 -11.97 4.04
C LYS A 554 -30.17 -12.43 5.45
N ALA A 555 -29.57 -11.55 6.24
CA ALA A 555 -29.20 -11.86 7.62
C ALA A 555 -30.41 -12.25 8.47
N LYS A 556 -31.53 -11.52 8.31
CA LYS A 556 -32.80 -11.82 8.96
C LYS A 556 -33.39 -13.16 8.52
N GLU A 557 -33.32 -13.48 7.22
CA GLU A 557 -33.76 -14.78 6.68
C GLU A 557 -32.91 -15.94 7.21
N ASN A 558 -31.60 -15.73 7.32
CA ASN A 558 -30.63 -16.71 7.84
C ASN A 558 -30.62 -16.83 9.38
N GLY A 559 -31.31 -15.95 10.11
CA GLY A 559 -31.23 -15.89 11.58
C GLY A 559 -29.87 -15.42 12.13
N GLU A 560 -29.11 -14.68 11.32
CA GLU A 560 -27.88 -14.00 11.74
C GLU A 560 -28.20 -12.81 12.65
N MET A 561 -27.27 -12.50 13.55
CA MET A 561 -27.27 -11.27 14.35
C MET A 561 -26.17 -10.32 13.86
N LEU A 562 -26.45 -9.02 13.87
CA LEU A 562 -25.49 -7.97 13.55
C LEU A 562 -24.85 -7.46 14.84
N VAL A 563 -23.58 -7.79 15.05
CA VAL A 563 -22.84 -7.46 16.27
C VAL A 563 -21.85 -6.32 16.00
N LEU A 564 -21.88 -5.27 16.83
CA LEU A 564 -20.75 -4.37 16.98
C LEU A 564 -19.80 -4.95 18.04
N GLY A 565 -18.64 -5.43 17.59
CA GLY A 565 -17.54 -5.77 18.49
C GLY A 565 -16.85 -4.52 19.03
N VAL A 566 -16.32 -4.60 20.25
CA VAL A 566 -15.54 -3.54 20.90
C VAL A 566 -14.31 -4.20 21.54
N ASP A 567 -13.15 -3.57 21.41
CA ASP A 567 -11.89 -4.14 21.87
C ASP A 567 -11.55 -3.81 23.33
N LYS A 568 -12.04 -2.68 23.87
CA LYS A 568 -11.68 -2.14 25.20
C LYS A 568 -12.86 -1.57 25.98
N ASP A 569 -12.69 -1.45 27.30
CA ASP A 569 -13.56 -0.66 28.15
C ASP A 569 -13.23 0.86 28.16
N SER A 570 -13.95 1.62 28.99
CA SER A 570 -13.75 3.06 29.18
C SER A 570 -12.45 3.46 29.89
N GLU A 571 -11.70 2.52 30.46
CA GLU A 571 -10.37 2.75 31.05
C GLU A 571 -9.24 2.34 30.07
N GLY A 572 -9.61 1.75 28.93
CA GLY A 572 -8.69 1.28 27.89
C GLY A 572 -8.18 -0.15 28.10
N LYS A 573 -8.73 -0.90 29.07
CA LYS A 573 -8.39 -2.32 29.30
C LYS A 573 -9.10 -3.18 28.25
N PHE A 574 -8.35 -4.06 27.59
CA PHE A 574 -8.89 -4.94 26.55
C PHE A 574 -9.94 -5.92 27.11
N LEU A 575 -11.00 -6.16 26.35
CA LEU A 575 -12.06 -7.14 26.65
C LEU A 575 -11.59 -8.59 26.40
N THR A 576 -10.58 -9.02 27.16
CA THR A 576 -10.16 -10.42 27.23
C THR A 576 -11.22 -11.24 27.98
N ILE A 577 -11.17 -12.58 27.91
CA ILE A 577 -12.14 -13.41 28.66
C ILE A 577 -11.99 -13.15 30.17
N SER A 578 -10.76 -13.03 30.68
CA SER A 578 -10.52 -12.64 32.09
C SER A 578 -11.16 -11.29 32.42
N HIS A 579 -11.04 -10.28 31.56
CA HIS A 579 -11.62 -8.96 31.85
C HIS A 579 -13.15 -8.96 31.78
N MET A 580 -13.75 -9.64 30.79
CA MET A 580 -15.20 -9.80 30.74
C MET A 580 -15.75 -10.53 31.98
N LEU A 581 -14.99 -11.48 32.54
CA LEU A 581 -15.32 -12.14 33.81
C LEU A 581 -15.18 -11.22 35.03
N GLU A 582 -14.19 -10.32 35.04
CA GLU A 582 -14.06 -9.26 36.07
C GLU A 582 -15.22 -8.26 36.03
N MET A 583 -15.66 -7.88 34.83
CA MET A 583 -16.80 -6.98 34.62
C MET A 583 -18.16 -7.63 34.89
N ILE A 584 -18.28 -8.93 34.63
CA ILE A 584 -19.50 -9.71 34.76
C ILE A 584 -19.15 -11.04 35.49
N PRO A 585 -19.08 -11.03 36.83
CA PRO A 585 -18.74 -12.22 37.62
C PRO A 585 -19.89 -13.24 37.70
N GLU A 586 -21.12 -12.81 37.46
CA GLU A 586 -22.33 -13.61 37.51
C GLU A 586 -23.32 -13.17 36.42
N LEU A 587 -24.14 -14.12 35.96
CA LEU A 587 -25.26 -13.87 35.07
C LEU A 587 -26.58 -14.19 35.78
N ILE A 588 -27.69 -13.73 35.20
CA ILE A 588 -29.05 -14.10 35.62
C ILE A 588 -29.66 -14.95 34.51
N ASP A 589 -30.23 -16.10 34.86
CA ASP A 589 -30.91 -16.98 33.91
C ASP A 589 -32.16 -16.28 33.32
N PRO A 590 -32.28 -16.17 31.98
CA PRO A 590 -33.42 -15.51 31.35
C PRO A 590 -34.80 -16.14 31.61
N ALA A 591 -34.86 -17.42 31.99
CA ALA A 591 -36.09 -18.19 32.17
C ALA A 591 -36.45 -18.44 33.64
N THR A 592 -35.46 -18.67 34.53
CA THR A 592 -35.71 -18.89 35.98
C THR A 592 -35.49 -17.64 36.83
N GLY A 593 -34.69 -16.67 36.36
CA GLY A 593 -34.28 -15.51 37.14
C GLY A 593 -33.24 -15.82 38.23
N GLU A 594 -32.70 -17.05 38.26
CA GLU A 594 -31.67 -17.46 39.22
C GLU A 594 -30.28 -16.96 38.82
N LYS A 595 -29.37 -16.90 39.79
CA LYS A 595 -27.96 -16.59 39.54
C LYS A 595 -27.25 -17.80 38.94
N ILE A 596 -26.51 -17.58 37.85
CA ILE A 596 -25.78 -18.59 37.10
C ILE A 596 -24.33 -18.14 36.88
N LYS A 597 -23.44 -19.11 36.58
CA LYS A 597 -22.06 -18.82 36.21
C LYS A 597 -21.98 -18.17 34.82
N VAL A 598 -20.89 -17.46 34.58
CA VAL A 598 -20.48 -16.98 33.25
C VAL A 598 -19.62 -18.03 32.55
N LEU A 599 -18.68 -18.63 33.27
CA LEU A 599 -17.81 -19.70 32.79
C LEU A 599 -17.93 -20.92 33.69
N TYR A 600 -18.02 -22.11 33.10
CA TYR A 600 -18.17 -23.38 33.83
C TYR A 600 -17.08 -23.57 34.91
N GLY A 601 -15.84 -23.21 34.56
CA GLY A 601 -14.66 -23.27 35.43
C GLY A 601 -14.58 -22.26 36.58
N GLN A 602 -15.59 -21.40 36.81
CA GLN A 602 -15.58 -20.46 37.96
C GLN A 602 -15.58 -21.15 39.33
N ASP A 603 -14.91 -20.54 40.30
CA ASP A 603 -14.94 -20.96 41.69
C ASP A 603 -16.35 -20.82 42.32
N LYS A 604 -16.66 -21.73 43.25
CA LYS A 604 -17.93 -21.85 43.97
C LYS A 604 -18.21 -20.69 44.92
N SER A 605 -17.25 -19.80 45.14
CA SER A 605 -17.45 -18.52 45.82
C SER A 605 -18.20 -17.46 45.00
N GLY A 606 -18.38 -17.67 43.69
CA GLY A 606 -19.03 -16.69 42.80
C GLY A 606 -18.16 -15.47 42.47
N ALA A 607 -16.85 -15.54 42.74
CA ALA A 607 -15.91 -14.50 42.34
C ALA A 607 -15.62 -14.51 40.82
N ALA A 608 -15.07 -13.42 40.32
CA ALA A 608 -14.45 -13.31 38.99
C ALA A 608 -13.12 -14.09 38.90
N LYS A 609 -13.13 -15.38 39.27
CA LYS A 609 -11.96 -16.25 39.31
C LYS A 609 -12.33 -17.67 38.93
N LEU A 610 -11.47 -18.30 38.14
CA LEU A 610 -11.54 -19.71 37.81
C LEU A 610 -11.00 -20.57 38.96
N GLU A 611 -11.50 -21.81 39.08
CA GLU A 611 -10.91 -22.82 39.96
C GLU A 611 -9.43 -23.07 39.54
N SER A 612 -8.55 -23.39 40.50
CA SER A 612 -7.12 -23.58 40.21
C SER A 612 -6.82 -24.79 39.30
N SER A 613 -7.79 -25.68 39.16
CA SER A 613 -7.88 -26.83 38.24
C SER A 613 -8.19 -26.46 36.78
N CYS A 614 -8.70 -25.24 36.52
CA CYS A 614 -9.16 -24.84 35.20
C CYS A 614 -7.98 -24.69 34.22
N TRP A 615 -8.05 -25.35 33.07
CA TRP A 615 -6.91 -25.49 32.15
C TRP A 615 -6.57 -24.18 31.43
N TYR A 616 -7.57 -23.44 30.96
CA TYR A 616 -7.40 -22.24 30.13
C TYR A 616 -7.08 -20.94 30.91
N LYS A 617 -7.03 -20.99 32.25
CA LYS A 617 -6.85 -19.79 33.10
C LYS A 617 -5.56 -18.99 32.83
N ASP A 618 -4.55 -19.64 32.25
CA ASP A 618 -3.22 -19.08 31.94
C ASP A 618 -2.99 -18.96 30.41
N GLU A 619 -3.99 -19.29 29.58
CA GLU A 619 -3.86 -19.30 28.11
C GLU A 619 -3.92 -17.90 27.49
N PRO A 620 -3.20 -17.64 26.37
CA PRO A 620 -3.21 -16.37 25.65
C PRO A 620 -4.60 -15.82 25.34
N PHE A 621 -5.54 -16.66 24.89
CA PHE A 621 -6.89 -16.24 24.52
C PHE A 621 -7.77 -15.88 25.74
N TYR A 622 -7.38 -16.32 26.95
CA TYR A 622 -8.07 -15.99 28.20
C TYR A 622 -7.51 -14.72 28.84
N THR A 623 -6.19 -14.64 29.01
CA THR A 623 -5.49 -13.53 29.70
C THR A 623 -5.37 -12.30 28.80
N GLY A 624 -5.15 -12.51 27.50
CA GLY A 624 -4.77 -11.52 26.50
C GLY A 624 -3.38 -10.90 26.65
N ILE A 625 -2.53 -11.51 27.48
CA ILE A 625 -1.15 -11.08 27.72
C ILE A 625 -0.18 -12.27 27.68
N ASN A 626 1.02 -12.02 27.15
CA ASN A 626 2.15 -12.93 27.25
C ASN A 626 2.62 -13.06 28.70
N LYS A 627 3.47 -14.06 28.96
CA LYS A 627 4.07 -14.31 30.29
C LYS A 627 4.98 -13.19 30.80
N ASP A 628 5.35 -12.23 29.94
CA ASP A 628 6.09 -11.01 30.27
C ASP A 628 5.18 -9.77 30.48
N GLY A 629 3.86 -9.91 30.31
CA GLY A 629 2.86 -8.84 30.42
C GLY A 629 2.59 -8.07 29.13
N THR A 630 3.20 -8.42 27.99
CA THR A 630 2.92 -7.74 26.71
C THR A 630 1.55 -8.17 26.15
N PRO A 631 0.69 -7.24 25.68
CA PRO A 631 -0.61 -7.57 25.08
C PRO A 631 -0.48 -8.40 23.80
N ILE A 632 -1.37 -9.37 23.61
CA ILE A 632 -1.37 -10.27 22.46
C ILE A 632 -2.45 -9.81 21.44
N PRO A 633 -2.12 -9.63 20.15
CA PRO A 633 -3.13 -9.36 19.13
C PRO A 633 -4.14 -10.51 19.00
N ASN A 634 -5.40 -10.19 18.69
CA ASN A 634 -6.49 -11.15 18.48
C ASN A 634 -6.92 -11.97 19.74
N THR A 635 -6.67 -11.46 20.94
CA THR A 635 -7.13 -12.07 22.22
C THR A 635 -8.23 -11.25 22.91
N HIS A 636 -8.95 -10.45 22.12
CA HIS A 636 -10.11 -9.62 22.49
C HIS A 636 -11.03 -9.51 21.25
N PRO A 637 -12.30 -9.08 21.38
CA PRO A 637 -13.14 -8.82 20.22
C PRO A 637 -12.56 -7.74 19.32
N ARG A 638 -12.79 -7.86 18.02
CA ARG A 638 -12.36 -6.88 17.01
C ARG A 638 -13.36 -5.71 16.98
N LEU A 639 -12.87 -4.46 16.98
CA LEU A 639 -13.70 -3.25 16.81
C LEU A 639 -14.19 -3.14 15.36
N LYS A 640 -15.17 -3.96 15.01
CA LYS A 640 -15.87 -3.97 13.72
C LYS A 640 -17.34 -4.34 13.90
N TRP A 641 -18.17 -3.98 12.92
CA TRP A 641 -19.44 -4.69 12.72
C TRP A 641 -19.16 -6.07 12.13
N ARG A 642 -19.98 -7.06 12.49
CA ARG A 642 -19.97 -8.42 11.92
C ARG A 642 -21.37 -9.01 11.90
N LEU A 643 -21.74 -9.71 10.84
CA LEU A 643 -22.87 -10.63 10.84
C LEU A 643 -22.39 -12.00 11.32
N THR A 644 -23.21 -12.69 12.11
CA THR A 644 -22.85 -14.02 12.64
C THR A 644 -24.07 -14.85 12.99
N THR A 645 -24.03 -16.16 12.77
CA THR A 645 -25.16 -17.06 13.12
C THR A 645 -25.25 -17.28 14.63
N LYS A 646 -26.46 -17.47 15.16
CA LYS A 646 -26.68 -17.72 16.61
C LYS A 646 -26.32 -19.14 17.07
N ALA A 647 -26.30 -20.07 16.13
CA ALA A 647 -25.95 -21.47 16.32
C ALA A 647 -25.02 -21.90 15.17
N PRO A 648 -24.30 -23.04 15.31
CA PRO A 648 -23.51 -23.58 14.22
C PRO A 648 -24.36 -23.82 12.96
N LEU A 649 -23.72 -23.76 11.79
CA LEU A 649 -24.37 -24.05 10.51
C LEU A 649 -25.01 -25.45 10.56
N PRO A 650 -26.27 -25.64 10.11
CA PRO A 650 -27.00 -26.91 10.27
C PRO A 650 -26.27 -28.13 9.70
N GLU A 651 -25.50 -27.94 8.63
CA GLU A 651 -24.71 -28.96 7.96
C GLU A 651 -23.47 -29.39 8.77
N SER A 652 -23.06 -28.61 9.77
CA SER A 652 -21.90 -28.89 10.62
C SER A 652 -22.21 -29.75 11.86
N VAL A 653 -23.48 -29.88 12.25
CA VAL A 653 -23.93 -30.56 13.48
C VAL A 653 -25.02 -31.60 13.22
N THR A 654 -25.09 -32.64 14.03
CA THR A 654 -26.14 -33.68 13.97
C THR A 654 -27.12 -33.53 15.13
N THR A 655 -28.37 -33.18 14.82
CA THR A 655 -29.40 -32.79 15.83
C THR A 655 -29.95 -33.96 16.69
N SER A 656 -29.38 -35.15 16.61
CA SER A 656 -29.84 -36.38 17.27
C SER A 656 -29.01 -36.73 18.50
N TYR A 657 -29.30 -36.07 19.63
CA TYR A 657 -28.68 -36.34 20.94
C TYR A 657 -28.71 -37.85 21.29
N GLY A 658 -27.54 -38.50 21.34
CA GLY A 658 -27.39 -39.90 21.75
C GLY A 658 -27.61 -40.97 20.66
N GLY A 659 -27.61 -40.58 19.39
CA GLY A 659 -27.50 -41.51 18.25
C GLY A 659 -26.05 -41.73 17.81
N LYS A 660 -25.79 -42.70 16.92
CA LYS A 660 -24.44 -42.85 16.32
C LYS A 660 -24.06 -41.61 15.52
N ALA A 661 -22.76 -41.28 15.54
CA ALA A 661 -22.06 -40.24 14.79
C ALA A 661 -22.05 -40.41 13.24
N GLU A 662 -23.15 -40.85 12.64
CA GLU A 662 -23.35 -40.90 11.18
C GLU A 662 -23.75 -39.50 10.68
N GLY A 663 -22.78 -38.57 10.65
CA GLY A 663 -22.93 -37.21 10.11
C GLY A 663 -22.19 -36.10 10.86
N SER A 664 -21.69 -36.34 12.08
CA SER A 664 -20.95 -35.35 12.86
C SER A 664 -19.61 -34.99 12.20
N THR A 665 -19.34 -33.70 12.03
CA THR A 665 -18.22 -33.19 11.22
C THR A 665 -16.93 -33.03 12.02
N ASN A 666 -15.78 -33.00 11.33
CA ASN A 666 -14.50 -32.56 11.91
C ASN A 666 -14.10 -31.14 11.44
N TYR A 667 -13.03 -30.55 11.97
CA TYR A 667 -12.68 -29.16 11.67
C TYR A 667 -12.43 -28.89 10.17
N ILE A 668 -11.93 -29.89 9.43
CA ILE A 668 -11.65 -29.80 7.99
C ILE A 668 -12.97 -29.72 7.21
N GLU A 669 -13.93 -30.59 7.53
CA GLU A 669 -15.27 -30.60 6.93
C GLU A 669 -16.07 -29.35 7.30
N GLN A 670 -15.99 -28.90 8.56
CA GLN A 670 -16.56 -27.62 9.00
C GLN A 670 -15.97 -26.44 8.22
N THR A 671 -14.67 -26.44 7.95
CA THR A 671 -14.01 -25.39 7.17
C THR A 671 -14.53 -25.40 5.72
N LYS A 672 -14.76 -26.59 5.13
CA LYS A 672 -15.41 -26.73 3.82
C LYS A 672 -16.86 -26.22 3.81
N ILE A 673 -17.66 -26.56 4.83
CA ILE A 673 -19.05 -26.10 5.00
C ILE A 673 -19.09 -24.58 5.15
N LEU A 674 -18.24 -23.99 5.99
CA LEU A 674 -18.12 -22.54 6.18
C LEU A 674 -17.78 -21.84 4.86
N ARG A 675 -16.77 -22.33 4.13
CA ARG A 675 -16.39 -21.84 2.80
C ARG A 675 -17.57 -21.85 1.83
N GLU A 676 -18.31 -22.96 1.75
CA GLU A 676 -19.44 -23.12 0.83
C GLU A 676 -20.65 -22.24 1.21
N TYR A 677 -20.93 -22.10 2.51
CA TYR A 677 -21.92 -21.17 3.03
C TYR A 677 -21.58 -19.71 2.65
N LEU A 678 -20.35 -19.27 2.89
CA LEU A 678 -19.91 -17.91 2.56
C LEU A 678 -19.92 -17.63 1.05
N ILE A 679 -19.55 -18.61 0.22
CA ILE A 679 -19.69 -18.51 -1.24
C ILE A 679 -21.17 -18.33 -1.63
N SER A 680 -22.10 -19.08 -1.03
CA SER A 680 -23.53 -18.96 -1.32
C SER A 680 -24.11 -17.57 -1.01
N LEU A 681 -23.51 -16.87 -0.03
CA LEU A 681 -23.88 -15.50 0.36
C LEU A 681 -23.10 -14.41 -0.40
N GLY A 682 -22.20 -14.78 -1.32
CA GLY A 682 -21.28 -13.83 -1.96
C GLY A 682 -20.35 -13.12 -0.97
N SER A 683 -20.06 -13.76 0.18
CA SER A 683 -19.36 -13.20 1.33
C SER A 683 -17.98 -13.84 1.55
N LEU A 684 -17.38 -14.39 0.49
CA LEU A 684 -16.02 -14.93 0.45
C LEU A 684 -15.28 -14.37 -0.78
N THR A 685 -14.00 -14.02 -0.64
CA THR A 685 -13.18 -13.63 -1.81
C THR A 685 -12.76 -14.84 -2.64
N GLU A 686 -12.38 -14.62 -3.90
CA GLU A 686 -11.84 -15.70 -4.72
C GLU A 686 -10.55 -16.30 -4.15
N ASP A 687 -9.70 -15.50 -3.50
CA ASP A 687 -8.39 -15.96 -3.05
C ASP A 687 -8.48 -16.75 -1.74
N GLU A 688 -9.41 -16.39 -0.85
CA GLU A 688 -9.84 -17.25 0.26
C GLU A 688 -10.40 -18.59 -0.24
N ALA A 689 -11.18 -18.58 -1.34
CA ALA A 689 -11.69 -19.81 -1.95
C ALA A 689 -10.59 -20.68 -2.61
N LYS A 690 -9.56 -20.06 -3.21
CA LYS A 690 -8.39 -20.74 -3.80
C LYS A 690 -7.49 -21.34 -2.71
N GLU A 691 -7.17 -20.55 -1.68
CA GLU A 691 -6.37 -20.97 -0.53
C GLU A 691 -7.03 -22.15 0.21
N CYS A 692 -8.34 -22.06 0.46
CA CYS A 692 -9.13 -23.09 1.11
C CYS A 692 -9.73 -24.11 0.10
N SER A 693 -9.05 -24.39 -1.01
CA SER A 693 -9.52 -25.35 -2.01
C SER A 693 -9.55 -26.79 -1.47
N ASP A 694 -10.39 -27.66 -2.06
CA ASP A 694 -10.54 -29.06 -1.64
C ASP A 694 -9.19 -29.81 -1.59
N LYS A 695 -8.30 -29.55 -2.55
CA LYS A 695 -6.94 -30.13 -2.59
C LYS A 695 -6.09 -29.75 -1.37
N VAL A 696 -6.20 -28.51 -0.89
CA VAL A 696 -5.47 -28.05 0.31
C VAL A 696 -6.06 -28.70 1.57
N LEU A 697 -7.38 -28.84 1.64
CA LEU A 697 -8.04 -29.55 2.74
C LEU A 697 -7.72 -31.06 2.75
N GLU A 698 -7.59 -31.69 1.58
CA GLU A 698 -7.09 -33.07 1.43
C GLU A 698 -5.63 -33.21 1.88
N GLU A 699 -4.72 -32.30 1.46
CA GLU A 699 -3.32 -32.30 1.89
C GLU A 699 -3.17 -32.14 3.41
N ILE A 700 -3.96 -31.25 4.03
CA ILE A 700 -4.01 -31.07 5.48
C ILE A 700 -4.58 -32.33 6.17
N ASN A 701 -5.59 -32.97 5.59
CA ASN A 701 -6.16 -34.22 6.10
C ASN A 701 -5.18 -35.40 6.04
N GLU A 702 -4.28 -35.46 5.06
CA GLU A 702 -3.18 -36.42 5.05
C GLU A 702 -2.14 -36.11 6.14
N ILE A 703 -1.74 -34.85 6.32
CA ILE A 703 -0.83 -34.42 7.40
C ILE A 703 -1.39 -34.81 8.77
N MET A 704 -2.70 -34.59 9.00
CA MET A 704 -3.40 -34.88 10.25
C MET A 704 -3.29 -36.36 10.71
N LYS A 705 -3.02 -37.29 9.80
CA LYS A 705 -2.83 -38.73 10.12
C LYS A 705 -1.47 -39.04 10.75
N SER A 706 -0.49 -38.13 10.63
CA SER A 706 0.86 -38.27 11.16
C SER A 706 1.25 -37.17 12.15
N ASP A 707 0.77 -35.94 11.93
CA ASP A 707 1.01 -34.76 12.76
C ASP A 707 -0.28 -33.92 12.81
N TRP A 708 -1.07 -34.14 13.86
CA TRP A 708 -2.33 -33.42 14.05
C TRP A 708 -2.09 -31.97 14.53
N GLN A 709 -0.92 -31.64 15.09
CA GLN A 709 -0.59 -30.31 15.59
C GLN A 709 -0.22 -29.38 14.42
N GLU A 710 0.58 -29.85 13.46
CA GLU A 710 0.84 -29.14 12.20
C GLU A 710 -0.44 -29.00 11.36
N ALA A 711 -1.32 -30.01 11.36
CA ALA A 711 -2.64 -29.89 10.73
C ALA A 711 -3.51 -28.83 11.42
N ALA A 712 -3.59 -28.82 12.76
CA ALA A 712 -4.31 -27.82 13.53
C ALA A 712 -3.78 -26.40 13.26
N ARG A 713 -2.45 -26.24 13.24
CA ARG A 713 -1.77 -24.99 12.90
C ARG A 713 -2.14 -24.50 11.50
N ARG A 714 -2.07 -25.36 10.48
CA ARG A 714 -2.48 -24.99 9.11
C ARG A 714 -3.96 -24.61 9.03
N LEU A 715 -4.84 -25.32 9.72
CA LEU A 715 -6.28 -25.03 9.72
C LEU A 715 -6.61 -23.70 10.40
N SER A 716 -5.98 -23.39 11.54
CA SER A 716 -6.05 -22.08 12.19
C SER A 716 -5.43 -20.98 11.31
N GLU A 717 -4.42 -21.31 10.50
CA GLU A 717 -3.75 -20.36 9.62
C GLU A 717 -4.47 -20.06 8.29
N LEU A 718 -5.43 -20.88 7.85
CA LEU A 718 -6.21 -20.59 6.65
C LEU A 718 -6.93 -19.24 6.76
N THR A 719 -6.83 -18.38 5.75
CA THR A 719 -7.45 -17.05 5.74
C THR A 719 -8.97 -17.12 5.95
N VAL A 720 -9.64 -18.14 5.39
CA VAL A 720 -11.06 -18.44 5.66
C VAL A 720 -11.35 -18.55 7.16
N ASN A 721 -10.54 -19.31 7.91
CA ASN A 721 -10.79 -19.50 9.34
C ASN A 721 -10.38 -18.26 10.16
N LYS A 722 -9.31 -17.56 9.80
CA LYS A 722 -8.90 -16.28 10.43
C LYS A 722 -9.97 -15.18 10.30
N ASN A 723 -10.59 -15.09 9.13
CA ASN A 723 -11.55 -14.03 8.80
C ASN A 723 -12.97 -14.39 9.23
N HIS A 724 -13.39 -15.66 9.10
CA HIS A 724 -14.79 -16.07 9.20
C HIS A 724 -15.15 -17.07 10.32
N ARG A 725 -14.19 -17.49 11.14
CA ARG A 725 -14.50 -18.03 12.48
C ARG A 725 -14.33 -16.96 13.55
N ARG A 726 -15.04 -17.15 14.67
CA ARG A 726 -14.88 -16.32 15.88
C ARG A 726 -13.58 -16.66 16.60
N LEU A 727 -13.07 -15.68 17.34
CA LEU A 727 -12.07 -15.88 18.40
C LEU A 727 -12.77 -16.29 19.71
N PRO A 728 -12.14 -17.03 20.63
CA PRO A 728 -12.71 -17.34 21.95
C PRO A 728 -13.38 -16.18 22.71
N PRO A 729 -12.77 -14.98 22.83
CA PRO A 729 -13.44 -13.83 23.44
C PRO A 729 -14.63 -13.30 22.61
N GLU A 730 -14.65 -13.47 21.28
CA GLU A 730 -15.81 -13.07 20.46
C GLU A 730 -17.02 -14.00 20.70
N VAL A 731 -16.80 -15.29 20.95
CA VAL A 731 -17.88 -16.23 21.32
C VAL A 731 -18.48 -15.85 22.67
N LEU A 732 -17.66 -15.61 23.70
CA LEU A 732 -18.16 -15.21 25.02
C LEU A 732 -18.85 -13.84 24.99
N TYR A 733 -18.29 -12.88 24.25
CA TYR A 733 -18.89 -11.55 24.06
C TYR A 733 -20.31 -11.63 23.46
N ASP A 734 -20.52 -12.51 22.48
CA ASP A 734 -21.84 -12.75 21.85
C ASP A 734 -22.84 -13.40 22.81
N ILE A 735 -22.39 -14.35 23.63
CA ILE A 735 -23.22 -14.99 24.66
C ILE A 735 -23.63 -13.97 25.73
N LEU A 736 -22.68 -13.14 26.20
CA LEU A 736 -22.94 -12.08 27.18
C LEU A 736 -23.91 -11.02 26.64
N LEU A 737 -23.75 -10.59 25.38
CA LEU A 737 -24.70 -9.70 24.70
C LEU A 737 -26.07 -10.35 24.55
N SER A 738 -26.16 -11.63 24.23
CA SER A 738 -27.44 -12.33 24.09
C SER A 738 -28.16 -12.46 25.42
N ILE A 739 -27.48 -12.92 26.48
CA ILE A 739 -28.09 -13.18 27.79
C ILE A 739 -28.47 -11.86 28.47
N LYS A 740 -27.54 -10.95 28.76
CA LYS A 740 -27.87 -9.69 29.46
C LYS A 740 -28.64 -8.71 28.57
N GLY A 741 -28.38 -8.73 27.26
CA GLY A 741 -28.96 -7.78 26.32
C GLY A 741 -30.36 -8.17 25.85
N ASN A 742 -30.57 -9.40 25.37
CA ASN A 742 -31.87 -9.87 24.86
C ASN A 742 -32.71 -10.69 25.85
N ASN A 743 -32.12 -11.18 26.95
CA ASN A 743 -32.67 -12.30 27.72
C ASN A 743 -32.81 -13.56 26.83
N GLU A 744 -31.80 -13.84 26.01
CA GLU A 744 -31.77 -14.94 25.03
C GLU A 744 -30.49 -15.77 25.20
N ARG A 745 -30.60 -17.09 25.26
CA ARG A 745 -29.45 -18.01 25.23
C ARG A 745 -29.10 -18.35 23.78
N ILE A 746 -27.81 -18.36 23.48
CA ILE A 746 -27.22 -18.91 22.24
C ILE A 746 -26.16 -19.93 22.65
N LEU A 747 -25.87 -20.92 21.80
CA LEU A 747 -24.96 -22.05 22.12
C LEU A 747 -25.29 -22.84 23.41
N GLU A 748 -26.55 -22.88 23.85
CA GLU A 748 -26.96 -23.57 25.09
C GLU A 748 -26.62 -25.08 25.08
N LYS A 749 -26.63 -25.71 23.89
CA LYS A 749 -26.47 -27.18 23.71
C LYS A 749 -25.54 -27.54 22.55
N THR A 750 -24.74 -26.58 22.10
CA THR A 750 -23.82 -26.70 20.98
C THR A 750 -22.53 -25.93 21.26
N TYR A 751 -21.48 -26.25 20.52
CA TYR A 751 -20.18 -25.61 20.62
C TYR A 751 -19.77 -25.02 19.26
N ASP A 752 -19.10 -23.87 19.31
CA ASP A 752 -18.49 -23.19 18.17
C ASP A 752 -16.98 -23.39 18.20
N TRP A 753 -16.45 -24.12 17.22
CA TRP A 753 -15.03 -24.41 17.11
C TRP A 753 -14.31 -23.20 16.51
N THR A 754 -13.50 -22.52 17.32
CA THR A 754 -12.96 -21.19 17.01
C THR A 754 -11.78 -21.21 16.03
N ALA A 755 -11.27 -20.04 15.66
CA ALA A 755 -10.01 -19.91 14.92
C ALA A 755 -8.75 -20.18 15.78
N ALA A 756 -8.87 -20.28 17.10
CA ALA A 756 -7.73 -20.22 18.03
C ALA A 756 -7.17 -21.61 18.41
N LEU A 757 -5.89 -21.60 18.79
CA LEU A 757 -5.16 -22.74 19.34
C LEU A 757 -4.87 -22.56 20.83
N SER A 758 -4.77 -23.68 21.56
CA SER A 758 -4.19 -23.74 22.90
C SER A 758 -2.66 -23.56 22.87
N SER A 759 -2.03 -23.42 24.04
CA SER A 759 -0.56 -23.47 24.19
C SER A 759 0.06 -24.84 23.84
N TYR A 760 -0.77 -25.87 23.60
CA TYR A 760 -0.36 -27.21 23.19
C TYR A 760 -0.76 -27.56 21.73
N GLY A 761 -1.48 -26.67 21.03
CA GLY A 761 -1.82 -26.82 19.62
C GLY A 761 -3.14 -27.56 19.33
N GLU A 762 -3.98 -27.81 20.33
CA GLU A 762 -5.38 -28.19 20.08
C GLU A 762 -6.19 -26.95 19.64
N LEU A 763 -7.27 -27.16 18.88
CA LEU A 763 -8.19 -26.10 18.46
C LEU A 763 -9.26 -25.87 19.53
N VAL A 764 -9.44 -24.61 19.93
CA VAL A 764 -10.28 -24.22 21.07
C VAL A 764 -11.73 -24.05 20.64
N ASP A 765 -12.68 -24.57 21.41
CA ASP A 765 -14.12 -24.44 21.20
C ASP A 765 -14.85 -23.93 22.45
N LEU A 766 -15.95 -23.21 22.25
CA LEU A 766 -16.76 -22.63 23.33
C LEU A 766 -18.25 -22.91 23.10
N GLY A 767 -18.96 -23.26 24.16
CA GLY A 767 -20.35 -23.69 24.05
C GLY A 767 -21.00 -24.11 25.36
N SER A 768 -22.02 -24.97 25.23
CA SER A 768 -22.87 -25.47 26.34
C SER A 768 -23.30 -24.37 27.32
N ALA A 769 -23.68 -23.21 26.77
CA ALA A 769 -23.96 -21.97 27.50
C ALA A 769 -25.30 -22.05 28.26
N ASP A 770 -25.37 -22.91 29.28
CA ASP A 770 -26.54 -23.18 30.11
C ASP A 770 -26.42 -22.49 31.50
N ARG A 771 -27.03 -23.06 32.54
CA ARG A 771 -27.01 -22.52 33.92
C ARG A 771 -25.68 -22.74 34.64
N ASP A 772 -24.93 -23.76 34.26
CA ASP A 772 -23.70 -24.17 34.89
C ASP A 772 -22.48 -23.40 34.32
N GLY A 773 -22.70 -22.57 33.28
CA GLY A 773 -21.77 -21.59 32.70
C GLY A 773 -21.32 -21.96 31.28
N VAL A 774 -20.72 -21.02 30.54
CA VAL A 774 -20.12 -21.33 29.24
C VAL A 774 -18.91 -22.24 29.45
N ASP A 775 -18.88 -23.37 28.76
CA ASP A 775 -17.73 -24.29 28.80
C ASP A 775 -16.72 -23.97 27.69
N VAL A 776 -15.47 -24.35 27.92
CA VAL A 776 -14.32 -24.03 27.07
C VAL A 776 -13.42 -25.26 26.97
N ASN A 777 -13.43 -25.89 25.79
CA ASN A 777 -12.70 -27.11 25.51
C ASN A 777 -11.63 -26.87 24.44
N ASN A 778 -10.80 -27.89 24.21
CA ASN A 778 -9.68 -27.84 23.29
C ASN A 778 -9.40 -29.24 22.72
N ASP A 779 -9.62 -29.40 21.42
CA ASP A 779 -9.61 -30.71 20.77
C ASP A 779 -8.77 -30.75 19.49
N TYR A 780 -8.32 -31.95 19.13
CA TYR A 780 -7.56 -32.18 17.91
C TYR A 780 -8.48 -32.08 16.67
N PRO A 781 -8.01 -31.56 15.52
CA PRO A 781 -8.85 -31.21 14.35
C PRO A 781 -9.66 -32.35 13.73
N GLY A 782 -9.30 -33.60 14.05
CA GLY A 782 -9.96 -34.80 13.56
C GLY A 782 -11.11 -35.29 14.45
N LEU A 783 -11.36 -34.68 15.61
CA LEU A 783 -12.46 -35.06 16.49
C LEU A 783 -13.82 -34.70 15.88
N ARG A 784 -14.86 -35.39 16.35
CA ARG A 784 -16.23 -35.30 15.86
C ARG A 784 -17.18 -35.47 17.04
N TYR A 785 -18.05 -34.49 17.26
CA TYR A 785 -19.17 -34.58 18.18
C TYR A 785 -20.43 -34.03 17.54
N ASP A 786 -21.58 -34.62 17.89
CA ASP A 786 -22.87 -34.28 17.28
C ASP A 786 -23.27 -32.81 17.46
N TYR A 787 -22.77 -32.19 18.52
CA TYR A 787 -23.06 -30.82 18.97
C TYR A 787 -21.95 -29.80 18.69
N LEU A 788 -20.80 -30.23 18.16
CA LEU A 788 -19.64 -29.38 17.86
C LEU A 788 -19.66 -28.98 16.39
N GLY A 789 -19.75 -27.68 16.10
CA GLY A 789 -19.88 -27.15 14.76
C GLY A 789 -19.12 -25.86 14.54
N VAL A 790 -19.44 -25.17 13.44
CA VAL A 790 -18.89 -23.86 13.10
C VAL A 790 -19.98 -22.81 13.01
N VAL A 791 -19.82 -21.69 13.72
CA VAL A 791 -20.62 -20.48 13.54
C VAL A 791 -19.98 -19.61 12.47
N SER A 792 -20.77 -19.20 11.48
CA SER A 792 -20.32 -18.27 10.45
C SER A 792 -20.13 -16.87 11.05
N LEU A 793 -19.07 -16.19 10.62
CA LEU A 793 -18.82 -14.76 10.83
C LEU A 793 -18.50 -14.12 9.47
N ARG A 794 -19.12 -12.98 9.17
CA ARG A 794 -18.83 -12.18 7.95
C ARG A 794 -18.89 -10.69 8.26
#